data_AF-A0A1I8HVP2-F1
#
_entry.id   AF-A0A1I8HVP2-F1
#
_cell.length_a   1.000
_cell.length_b   1.000
_cell.length_c   1.000
_cell.angle_alpha   90.00
_cell.angle_beta   90.00
_cell.angle_gamma   90.00
#
_symmetry.space_group_name_H-M   'P 1'
#
loop_
_entity.id
_entity.type
_entity.pdbx_description
1 polymer ?
#
loop_
_entity_poly.entity_id
_entity_poly.type
_entity_poly.pdbx_seq_one_letter_code
_entity_poly.pdbx_strand_id
1 'polypeptide(L)'
;MTAELLFKHIDKIVQSDATVLSGNFSVRLLKAWVPRGGCALENKHLEERHAFSRHYVRITNSDKRCLLRALVVACAYLQFVAKSITKQVWHTIKANSPTQTKLVAELQIEAGLYSTLQTVSQAGPFGVDALPEAIRALNRLHPGRDFGVRVYRAEEANRCIFNLPGTEILHLHLVEQHFNVVTKLPAFFGSHHYCPKCEMAYDSEPAKHKCADACSTCKTPGSNCKANRAYVRCHDCGLNCYNAQCLENHKRKNKAGRSRCDSVHVCGTCGYLEELKVGQPPEHQCGYAKCPVCKQYDETATHECFVTPPKAKESSAPYVYYDFETYLDSGKQHRVHLVTAATSCEACPKLFPRPRCSACGGLHSSANCIAGRNLALDFTSCVSHNDCACGMREFVSVGPHSIDAFYCWLTSVFKQGAIAIAHNGSAYDAFLLLGALLNGLAKKKPQVIFQNSRLMYMKCDKITFKDSLNFIPIGLAQFPKALGLGTQLTKGDFPHVFNQPQNWGYVGPYCSIDMYGGKKNKQHDSIADWLAKQEGQVFNFNKEYLDYCLQDTLILREGCLKYARLIKDICGLDAFVQSNTIAGLAMSVFTTKFMEPNTLGDEGAPVQQPIRLEEALFGGRTEAFVPHAEATETVELRYRDVLKAESSGSPGMAEDAKAAYMASFFEREGVRLEKVEENPGLRFVAKIFLNSLWGKFCQRDDLTSTEIVDSYEAWLQRLTDPSIKVKSCEPIGESFMMLEYKPRFGGAGERAFKYANVPIGVFTTSHARLRLYEALEGLGTRVIYADTDSVVYRCSPGEYEPPGGSSLGQWTDEVPAGCRMVQFTTGGPKLYRYLVEKPDGSLY
;
A
#
# COMPACT_ATOMS: atom_id res chain seq x y z
N MET A 1 0.55 -20.89 13.71
CA MET A 1 1.35 -19.75 14.22
C MET A 1 2.56 -20.35 14.93
N THR A 2 3.78 -19.97 14.58
CA THR A 2 5.00 -20.45 15.23
C THR A 2 5.29 -19.62 16.48
N ALA A 3 6.03 -20.18 17.45
CA ALA A 3 6.43 -19.47 18.68
C ALA A 3 7.13 -18.14 18.37
N GLU A 4 7.97 -18.09 17.33
CA GLU A 4 8.66 -16.88 16.87
C GLU A 4 7.71 -15.72 16.53
N LEU A 5 6.56 -16.01 15.91
CA LEU A 5 5.61 -14.96 15.50
C LEU A 5 4.92 -14.32 16.72
N LEU A 6 4.62 -15.15 17.73
CA LEU A 6 4.07 -14.70 19.01
C LEU A 6 5.09 -13.86 19.77
N PHE A 7 6.32 -14.35 19.90
CA PHE A 7 7.40 -13.60 20.56
C PHE A 7 7.69 -12.29 19.85
N LYS A 8 7.66 -12.23 18.52
CA LYS A 8 7.82 -10.97 17.76
C LYS A 8 6.73 -9.93 18.05
N HIS A 9 5.50 -10.36 18.37
CA HIS A 9 4.43 -9.43 18.76
C HIS A 9 4.54 -9.00 20.21
N ILE A 10 4.94 -9.89 21.11
CA ILE A 10 5.27 -9.55 22.49
C ILE A 10 6.42 -8.53 22.51
N ASP A 11 7.46 -8.72 21.68
CA ASP A 11 8.61 -7.83 21.58
C ASP A 11 8.21 -6.42 21.09
N LYS A 12 7.25 -6.34 20.15
CA LYS A 12 6.67 -5.05 19.71
C LYS A 12 5.94 -4.33 20.85
N ILE A 13 5.24 -5.05 21.72
CA ILE A 13 4.52 -4.47 22.87
C ILE A 13 5.50 -4.03 23.95
N VAL A 14 6.55 -4.82 24.21
CA VAL A 14 7.62 -4.51 25.17
C VAL A 14 8.43 -3.29 24.74
N GLN A 15 8.59 -3.07 23.42
CA GLN A 15 9.22 -1.85 22.89
C GLN A 15 8.42 -0.57 23.19
N SER A 16 7.10 -0.66 23.33
CA SER A 16 6.23 0.46 23.69
C SER A 16 5.97 0.61 25.19
N ASP A 17 5.99 -0.48 25.96
CA ASP A 17 5.78 -0.47 27.41
C ASP A 17 6.49 -1.67 28.06
N ALA A 18 7.66 -1.40 28.67
CA ALA A 18 8.47 -2.44 29.32
C ALA A 18 7.82 -3.02 30.59
N THR A 19 6.79 -2.37 31.15
CA THR A 19 6.12 -2.81 32.38
C THR A 19 5.10 -3.93 32.15
N VAL A 20 4.78 -4.24 30.89
CA VAL A 20 3.83 -5.33 30.55
C VAL A 20 4.28 -6.71 31.06
N LEU A 21 5.58 -6.91 31.27
CA LEU A 21 6.15 -8.16 31.77
C LEU A 21 6.27 -8.22 33.31
N SER A 22 5.95 -7.14 34.04
CA SER A 22 6.06 -7.12 35.51
C SER A 22 4.78 -7.60 36.23
N GLY A 23 3.73 -7.96 35.49
CA GLY A 23 2.48 -8.50 36.04
C GLY A 23 1.92 -9.70 35.25
N ASN A 24 0.86 -10.31 35.79
CA ASN A 24 0.14 -11.38 35.09
C ASN A 24 -0.60 -10.79 33.88
N PHE A 25 -0.20 -11.18 32.66
CA PHE A 25 -0.90 -10.79 31.43
C PHE A 25 -1.58 -12.01 30.78
N SER A 26 -2.74 -11.79 30.14
CA SER A 26 -3.46 -12.84 29.41
C SER A 26 -3.36 -12.60 27.92
N VAL A 27 -2.87 -13.59 27.17
CA VAL A 27 -2.88 -13.55 25.71
C VAL A 27 -4.13 -14.28 25.21
N ARG A 28 -5.07 -13.56 24.59
CA ARG A 28 -6.20 -14.18 23.88
C ARG A 28 -5.84 -14.43 22.43
N LEU A 29 -5.67 -15.70 22.09
CA LEU A 29 -5.44 -16.17 20.74
C LEU A 29 -6.78 -16.47 20.05
N LEU A 30 -7.18 -15.63 19.10
CA LEU A 30 -8.28 -15.93 18.20
C LEU A 30 -7.75 -16.72 17.00
N LYS A 31 -7.92 -18.05 17.07
CA LYS A 31 -7.66 -18.94 15.93
C LYS A 31 -8.85 -18.87 14.97
N ALA A 32 -8.74 -18.05 13.94
CA ALA A 32 -9.67 -18.11 12.82
C ALA A 32 -9.38 -19.39 12.01
N TRP A 33 -10.32 -20.35 12.05
CA TRP A 33 -10.28 -21.50 11.16
C TRP A 33 -10.81 -21.08 9.79
N VAL A 34 -10.02 -21.34 8.74
CA VAL A 34 -10.50 -21.23 7.36
C VAL A 34 -11.53 -22.35 7.16
N PRO A 35 -12.78 -22.06 6.76
CA PRO A 35 -13.76 -23.11 6.51
C PRO A 35 -13.32 -23.93 5.29
N ARG A 36 -12.84 -25.15 5.51
CA ARG A 36 -13.17 -26.26 4.62
C ARG A 36 -14.53 -26.77 5.08
N GLY A 37 -15.41 -27.04 4.12
CA GLY A 37 -16.85 -27.20 4.33
C GLY A 37 -17.26 -28.12 5.49
N GLY A 38 -18.44 -27.82 6.03
CA GLY A 38 -19.15 -28.65 7.00
C GLY A 38 -19.36 -27.98 8.37
N CYS A 39 -20.59 -27.50 8.59
CA CYS A 39 -21.27 -27.26 9.87
C CYS A 39 -21.00 -25.96 10.69
N ALA A 40 -22.06 -25.14 10.68
CA ALA A 40 -22.70 -24.38 11.77
C ALA A 40 -21.88 -23.42 12.65
N LEU A 41 -22.00 -22.12 12.36
CA LEU A 41 -21.80 -21.00 13.28
C LEU A 41 -23.10 -20.17 13.31
N GLU A 42 -23.54 -19.79 14.51
CA GLU A 42 -24.81 -19.11 14.76
C GLU A 42 -24.96 -17.80 13.97
N ASN A 43 -26.07 -17.73 13.22
CA ASN A 43 -26.36 -16.74 12.19
C ASN A 43 -26.98 -15.43 12.73
N LYS A 44 -26.24 -14.62 13.48
CA LYS A 44 -26.61 -13.18 13.62
C LYS A 44 -26.07 -12.31 12.48
N HIS A 45 -25.06 -12.80 11.76
CA HIS A 45 -24.29 -12.00 10.79
C HIS A 45 -24.87 -11.93 9.37
N LEU A 46 -25.83 -12.79 8.96
CA LEU A 46 -26.35 -12.79 7.59
C LEU A 46 -27.43 -11.72 7.34
N GLU A 47 -28.23 -11.41 8.35
CA GLU A 47 -29.33 -10.43 8.22
C GLU A 47 -28.83 -8.98 8.19
N GLU A 48 -27.72 -8.68 8.87
CA GLU A 48 -27.08 -7.35 8.87
C GLU A 48 -26.38 -7.03 7.53
N ARG A 49 -25.98 -8.05 6.74
CA ARG A 49 -25.33 -7.89 5.41
C ARG A 49 -26.21 -7.19 4.35
N HIS A 50 -27.54 -7.26 4.48
CA HIS A 50 -28.49 -6.72 3.50
C HIS A 50 -29.29 -5.50 3.99
N ALA A 51 -29.09 -5.09 5.24
CA ALA A 51 -29.80 -3.95 5.86
C ALA A 51 -29.44 -2.58 5.26
N PHE A 52 -28.42 -2.50 4.40
CA PHE A 52 -27.90 -1.26 3.81
C PHE A 52 -28.58 -0.83 2.50
N SER A 53 -29.49 -1.62 1.92
CA SER A 53 -30.14 -1.30 0.64
C SER A 53 -31.60 -0.88 0.81
N ARG A 54 -31.95 0.33 0.33
CA ARG A 54 -33.35 0.82 0.25
C ARG A 54 -34.27 -0.04 -0.63
N HIS A 55 -33.70 -0.98 -1.39
CA HIS A 55 -34.40 -1.88 -2.30
C HIS A 55 -34.59 -3.30 -1.73
N TYR A 56 -34.20 -3.51 -0.47
CA TYR A 56 -34.44 -4.73 0.29
C TYR A 56 -35.44 -4.45 1.42
N VAL A 57 -36.44 -5.31 1.59
CA VAL A 57 -37.42 -5.18 2.67
C VAL A 57 -37.34 -6.39 3.58
N ARG A 58 -36.87 -6.15 4.80
CA ARG A 58 -36.86 -7.14 5.87
C ARG A 58 -38.29 -7.36 6.37
N ILE A 59 -38.74 -8.61 6.37
CA ILE A 59 -40.02 -8.97 6.97
C ILE A 59 -39.78 -9.16 8.47
N THR A 60 -40.52 -8.43 9.28
CA THR A 60 -40.51 -8.58 10.75
C THR A 60 -41.82 -9.20 11.18
N ASN A 61 -41.76 -10.38 11.81
CA ASN A 61 -42.94 -11.07 12.28
C ASN A 61 -42.63 -12.01 13.45
N SER A 62 -43.63 -12.24 14.30
CA SER A 62 -43.59 -13.18 15.43
C SER A 62 -44.41 -14.45 15.19
N ASP A 63 -45.15 -14.51 14.08
CA ASP A 63 -46.20 -15.49 13.83
C ASP A 63 -45.80 -16.62 12.87
N LYS A 64 -44.50 -16.84 12.63
CA LYS A 64 -43.94 -17.87 11.72
C LYS A 64 -44.47 -17.85 10.27
N ARG A 65 -45.20 -16.81 9.84
CA ARG A 65 -45.79 -16.67 8.49
C ARG A 65 -45.00 -15.74 7.57
N CYS A 66 -43.66 -15.76 7.67
CA CYS A 66 -42.79 -14.84 6.93
C CYS A 66 -42.94 -14.97 5.40
N LEU A 67 -43.19 -16.18 4.88
CA LEU A 67 -43.48 -16.41 3.45
C LEU A 67 -44.68 -15.61 2.95
N LEU A 68 -45.83 -15.77 3.59
CA LEU A 68 -47.07 -15.11 3.19
C LEU A 68 -46.97 -13.59 3.36
N ARG A 69 -46.30 -13.13 4.43
CA ARG A 69 -45.99 -11.71 4.64
C ARG A 69 -45.10 -11.17 3.51
N ALA A 70 -44.08 -11.92 3.11
CA ALA A 70 -43.20 -11.53 2.01
C ALA A 70 -43.95 -11.44 0.68
N LEU A 71 -44.87 -12.37 0.39
CA LEU A 71 -45.71 -12.33 -0.81
C LEU A 71 -46.64 -11.12 -0.83
N VAL A 72 -47.34 -10.84 0.28
CA VAL A 72 -48.22 -9.66 0.42
C VAL A 72 -47.44 -8.36 0.22
N VAL A 73 -46.24 -8.26 0.81
CA VAL A 73 -45.36 -7.09 0.68
C VAL A 73 -44.82 -6.97 -0.75
N ALA A 74 -44.40 -8.06 -1.39
CA ALA A 74 -43.93 -8.04 -2.78
C ALA A 74 -45.05 -7.62 -3.75
N CYS A 75 -46.28 -8.13 -3.55
CA CYS A 75 -47.46 -7.77 -4.34
C CYS A 75 -47.80 -6.29 -4.19
N ALA A 76 -47.85 -5.79 -2.95
CA ALA A 76 -48.12 -4.38 -2.68
C ALA A 76 -47.05 -3.45 -3.29
N TYR A 77 -45.79 -3.88 -3.33
CA TYR A 77 -44.75 -3.12 -4.04
C TYR A 77 -45.04 -2.99 -5.54
N LEU A 78 -45.44 -4.08 -6.21
CA LEU A 78 -45.79 -4.02 -7.64
C LEU A 78 -47.03 -3.14 -7.89
N GLN A 79 -48.05 -3.23 -7.02
CA GLN A 79 -49.22 -2.35 -7.08
C GLN A 79 -48.85 -0.87 -6.90
N PHE A 80 -47.89 -0.57 -6.02
CA PHE A 80 -47.38 0.78 -5.82
C PHE A 80 -46.63 1.29 -7.06
N VAL A 81 -45.78 0.45 -7.67
CA VAL A 81 -45.07 0.79 -8.93
C VAL A 81 -46.06 1.01 -10.08
N ALA A 82 -47.12 0.20 -10.15
CA ALA A 82 -48.22 0.35 -11.11
C ALA A 82 -49.16 1.52 -10.79
N LYS A 83 -48.92 2.27 -9.69
CA LYS A 83 -49.74 3.39 -9.21
C LYS A 83 -51.19 3.01 -8.85
N SER A 84 -51.46 1.74 -8.59
CA SER A 84 -52.76 1.23 -8.16
C SER A 84 -53.04 1.47 -6.67
N ILE A 85 -51.98 1.64 -5.86
CA ILE A 85 -52.09 2.02 -4.45
C ILE A 85 -51.21 3.23 -4.13
N THR A 86 -51.55 3.97 -3.09
CA THR A 86 -50.78 5.15 -2.66
C THR A 86 -49.51 4.75 -1.90
N LYS A 87 -48.53 5.67 -1.83
CA LYS A 87 -47.31 5.49 -1.04
C LYS A 87 -47.59 5.22 0.45
N GLN A 88 -48.66 5.82 0.99
CA GLN A 88 -49.06 5.63 2.38
C GLN A 88 -49.57 4.20 2.61
N VAL A 89 -50.43 3.69 1.72
CA VAL A 89 -50.91 2.30 1.77
C VAL A 89 -49.75 1.31 1.64
N TRP A 90 -48.81 1.56 0.72
CA TRP A 90 -47.59 0.76 0.59
C TRP A 90 -46.78 0.73 1.89
N HIS A 91 -46.52 1.89 2.52
CA HIS A 91 -45.79 1.94 3.79
C HIS A 91 -46.52 1.20 4.91
N THR A 92 -47.85 1.30 4.97
CA THR A 92 -48.66 0.55 5.95
C THR A 92 -48.56 -0.95 5.73
N ILE A 93 -48.64 -1.44 4.48
CA ILE A 93 -48.51 -2.88 4.18
C ILE A 93 -47.07 -3.36 4.35
N LYS A 94 -46.07 -2.52 4.09
CA LYS A 94 -44.65 -2.84 4.29
C LYS A 94 -44.32 -3.03 5.77
N ALA A 95 -44.90 -2.21 6.65
CA ALA A 95 -44.75 -2.35 8.09
C ALA A 95 -45.51 -3.59 8.60
N ASN A 96 -45.06 -4.17 9.73
CA ASN A 96 -45.80 -5.22 10.43
C ASN A 96 -47.07 -4.62 11.07
N SER A 97 -48.10 -4.38 10.25
CA SER A 97 -49.32 -3.65 10.61
C SER A 97 -50.54 -4.57 10.70
N PRO A 98 -51.64 -4.10 11.33
CA PRO A 98 -52.91 -4.82 11.30
C PRO A 98 -53.42 -5.09 9.87
N THR A 99 -53.20 -4.14 8.94
CA THR A 99 -53.55 -4.29 7.51
C THR A 99 -52.75 -5.41 6.85
N GLN A 100 -51.43 -5.48 7.07
CA GLN A 100 -50.60 -6.58 6.57
C GLN A 100 -51.09 -7.92 7.13
N THR A 101 -51.41 -7.96 8.42
CA THR A 101 -51.90 -9.18 9.11
C THR A 101 -53.23 -9.66 8.54
N LYS A 102 -54.16 -8.75 8.22
CA LYS A 102 -55.44 -9.07 7.56
C LYS A 102 -55.22 -9.68 6.17
N LEU A 103 -54.41 -9.04 5.33
CA LEU A 103 -54.12 -9.52 3.98
C LEU A 103 -53.42 -10.89 3.97
N VAL A 104 -52.54 -11.14 4.96
CA VAL A 104 -51.89 -12.45 5.14
C VAL A 104 -52.90 -13.52 5.50
N ALA A 105 -53.86 -13.22 6.38
CA ALA A 105 -54.91 -14.17 6.75
C ALA A 105 -55.83 -14.49 5.56
N GLU A 106 -56.21 -13.48 4.77
CA GLU A 106 -56.99 -13.65 3.53
C GLU A 106 -56.25 -14.54 2.53
N LEU A 107 -54.96 -14.27 2.28
CA LEU A 107 -54.13 -15.09 1.40
C LEU A 107 -54.00 -16.53 1.91
N GLN A 108 -53.86 -16.72 3.21
CA GLN A 108 -53.72 -18.04 3.82
C GLN A 108 -54.99 -18.88 3.71
N ILE A 109 -56.16 -18.27 3.94
CA ILE A 109 -57.47 -18.91 3.80
C ILE A 109 -57.70 -19.29 2.34
N GLU A 110 -57.47 -18.36 1.42
CA GLU A 110 -57.65 -18.60 -0.02
C GLU A 110 -56.70 -19.67 -0.56
N ALA A 111 -55.50 -19.79 0.01
CA ALA A 111 -54.52 -20.82 -0.34
C ALA A 111 -54.81 -22.19 0.29
N GLY A 112 -55.78 -22.29 1.21
CA GLY A 112 -56.06 -23.53 1.94
C GLY A 112 -54.93 -23.95 2.89
N LEU A 113 -54.09 -23.00 3.32
CA LEU A 113 -52.90 -23.25 4.15
C LEU A 113 -53.24 -23.25 5.66
N TYR A 114 -54.14 -24.15 6.05
CA TYR A 114 -54.55 -24.40 7.44
C TYR A 114 -55.05 -25.84 7.60
N SER A 115 -54.90 -26.43 8.79
CA SER A 115 -55.48 -27.75 9.09
C SER A 115 -56.79 -27.60 9.86
N THR A 116 -57.64 -28.63 9.86
CA THR A 116 -58.89 -28.67 10.65
C THR A 116 -58.65 -28.59 12.17
N LEU A 117 -57.40 -28.76 12.63
CA LEU A 117 -57.00 -28.78 14.04
C LEU A 117 -56.23 -27.52 14.49
N GLN A 118 -55.90 -26.58 13.60
CA GLN A 118 -55.16 -25.35 13.93
C GLN A 118 -55.97 -24.10 13.56
N THR A 119 -55.97 -23.10 14.44
CA THR A 119 -56.49 -21.77 14.09
C THR A 119 -55.62 -21.13 13.00
N VAL A 120 -56.19 -20.35 12.09
CA VAL A 120 -55.47 -19.70 10.96
C VAL A 120 -54.26 -18.88 11.46
N SER A 121 -54.35 -18.30 12.65
CA SER A 121 -53.26 -17.55 13.31
C SER A 121 -52.10 -18.41 13.82
N GLN A 122 -52.24 -19.74 13.87
CA GLN A 122 -51.26 -20.69 14.40
C GLN A 122 -50.64 -21.61 13.34
N ALA A 123 -51.13 -21.61 12.09
CA ALA A 123 -50.57 -22.44 11.02
C ALA A 123 -49.31 -21.80 10.41
N GLY A 124 -48.23 -22.58 10.38
CA GLY A 124 -46.87 -22.21 9.95
C GLY A 124 -45.79 -22.95 10.76
N PRO A 125 -44.50 -22.88 10.38
CA PRO A 125 -43.92 -22.11 9.29
C PRO A 125 -44.22 -22.69 7.90
N PHE A 126 -44.22 -21.85 6.88
CA PHE A 126 -44.42 -22.25 5.48
C PHE A 126 -43.11 -22.14 4.70
N GLY A 127 -42.75 -23.22 4.00
CA GLY A 127 -41.56 -23.30 3.16
C GLY A 127 -41.85 -23.00 1.68
N VAL A 128 -40.83 -23.21 0.85
CA VAL A 128 -40.86 -23.00 -0.60
C VAL A 128 -41.93 -23.89 -1.29
N ASP A 129 -42.27 -25.01 -0.67
CA ASP A 129 -43.29 -25.97 -1.07
C ASP A 129 -44.71 -25.39 -1.09
N ALA A 130 -45.01 -24.38 -0.26
CA ALA A 130 -46.32 -23.72 -0.21
C ALA A 130 -46.50 -22.62 -1.29
N LEU A 131 -45.45 -22.29 -2.04
CA LEU A 131 -45.48 -21.22 -3.05
C LEU A 131 -46.46 -21.46 -4.20
N PRO A 132 -46.57 -22.67 -4.81
CA PRO A 132 -47.52 -22.89 -5.91
C PRO A 132 -48.97 -22.59 -5.51
N GLU A 133 -49.40 -23.05 -4.35
CA GLU A 133 -50.74 -22.83 -3.79
C GLU A 133 -50.93 -21.36 -3.41
N ALA A 134 -49.95 -20.74 -2.75
CA ALA A 134 -50.01 -19.34 -2.35
C ALA A 134 -50.07 -18.40 -3.56
N ILE A 135 -49.32 -18.65 -4.63
CA ILE A 135 -49.37 -17.84 -5.86
C ILE A 135 -50.69 -18.05 -6.61
N ARG A 136 -51.20 -19.28 -6.69
CA ARG A 136 -52.54 -19.54 -7.26
C ARG A 136 -53.63 -18.76 -6.50
N ALA A 137 -53.58 -18.75 -5.18
CA ALA A 137 -54.49 -17.96 -4.35
C ALA A 137 -54.32 -16.45 -4.57
N LEU A 138 -53.08 -15.97 -4.64
CA LEU A 138 -52.80 -14.55 -4.89
C LEU A 138 -53.36 -14.08 -6.25
N ASN A 139 -53.25 -14.91 -7.29
CA ASN A 139 -53.85 -14.64 -8.60
C ASN A 139 -55.39 -14.62 -8.55
N ARG A 140 -56.04 -15.45 -7.72
CA ARG A 140 -57.50 -15.40 -7.51
C ARG A 140 -57.95 -14.14 -6.78
N LEU A 141 -57.18 -13.69 -5.78
CA LEU A 141 -57.44 -12.45 -5.05
C LEU A 141 -57.21 -11.19 -5.90
N HIS A 142 -56.51 -11.31 -7.02
CA HIS A 142 -56.21 -10.21 -7.94
C HIS A 142 -56.59 -10.55 -9.39
N PRO A 143 -57.90 -10.62 -9.72
CA PRO A 143 -58.35 -10.94 -11.07
C PRO A 143 -57.74 -10.01 -12.13
N GLY A 144 -57.24 -10.61 -13.22
CA GLY A 144 -56.61 -9.88 -14.33
C GLY A 144 -55.10 -9.64 -14.19
N ARG A 145 -54.47 -10.17 -13.14
CA ARG A 145 -53.00 -10.19 -12.99
C ARG A 145 -52.48 -11.62 -13.06
N ASP A 146 -51.23 -11.76 -13.48
CA ASP A 146 -50.54 -13.06 -13.56
C ASP A 146 -49.18 -12.97 -12.85
N PHE A 147 -49.20 -13.28 -11.55
CA PHE A 147 -48.03 -13.27 -10.70
C PHE A 147 -47.23 -14.57 -10.85
N GLY A 148 -45.92 -14.41 -11.04
CA GLY A 148 -44.92 -15.46 -10.81
C GLY A 148 -44.09 -15.16 -9.56
N VAL A 149 -43.20 -16.07 -9.17
CA VAL A 149 -42.29 -15.86 -8.03
C VAL A 149 -40.90 -16.43 -8.29
N ARG A 150 -39.88 -15.71 -7.84
CA ARG A 150 -38.50 -16.18 -7.77
C ARG A 150 -37.98 -16.07 -6.35
N VAL A 151 -37.35 -17.13 -5.86
CA VAL A 151 -36.73 -17.18 -4.53
C VAL A 151 -35.23 -17.31 -4.67
N TYR A 152 -34.49 -16.37 -4.09
CA TYR A 152 -33.03 -16.37 -4.04
C TYR A 152 -32.58 -16.82 -2.64
N ARG A 153 -31.65 -17.77 -2.55
CA ARG A 153 -31.16 -18.29 -1.27
C ARG A 153 -29.83 -17.67 -0.88
N ALA A 154 -29.75 -17.07 0.30
CA ALA A 154 -28.55 -16.39 0.80
C ALA A 154 -27.36 -17.35 0.94
N GLU A 155 -27.61 -18.56 1.46
CA GLU A 155 -26.57 -19.57 1.69
C GLU A 155 -25.96 -20.11 0.38
N GLU A 156 -26.64 -19.91 -0.76
CA GLU A 156 -26.18 -20.32 -2.09
C GLU A 156 -25.78 -19.11 -2.94
N ALA A 157 -25.14 -18.11 -2.33
CA ALA A 157 -24.69 -16.90 -3.01
C ALA A 157 -25.81 -16.19 -3.79
N ASN A 158 -27.01 -16.14 -3.21
CA ASN A 158 -28.21 -15.54 -3.81
C ASN A 158 -28.65 -16.23 -5.12
N ARG A 159 -28.31 -17.51 -5.31
CA ARG A 159 -28.80 -18.31 -6.43
C ARG A 159 -30.33 -18.42 -6.38
N CYS A 160 -30.97 -18.38 -7.54
CA CYS A 160 -32.39 -18.66 -7.69
C CYS A 160 -32.63 -20.17 -7.43
N ILE A 161 -33.32 -20.48 -6.33
CA ILE A 161 -33.62 -21.86 -5.92
C ILE A 161 -35.04 -22.30 -6.28
N PHE A 162 -35.92 -21.35 -6.63
CA PHE A 162 -37.29 -21.61 -7.02
C PHE A 162 -37.75 -20.55 -8.01
N ASN A 163 -38.37 -20.99 -9.10
CA ASN A 163 -38.85 -20.12 -10.16
C ASN A 163 -40.20 -20.63 -10.67
N LEU A 164 -41.25 -19.86 -10.40
CA LEU A 164 -42.58 -20.05 -10.97
C LEU A 164 -42.83 -18.91 -11.96
N PRO A 165 -43.09 -19.20 -13.25
CA PRO A 165 -43.26 -18.19 -14.27
C PRO A 165 -44.56 -17.40 -14.08
N GLY A 166 -44.58 -16.18 -14.62
CA GLY A 166 -45.73 -15.28 -14.69
C GLY A 166 -45.34 -13.98 -15.39
N THR A 167 -46.31 -13.15 -15.80
CA THR A 167 -46.03 -11.83 -16.40
C THR A 167 -45.44 -10.82 -15.42
N GLU A 168 -45.77 -10.95 -14.13
CA GLU A 168 -45.31 -10.08 -13.06
C GLU A 168 -44.61 -10.89 -11.96
N ILE A 169 -43.27 -10.80 -11.89
CA ILE A 169 -42.49 -11.65 -10.99
C ILE A 169 -42.29 -11.01 -9.62
N LEU A 170 -42.68 -11.73 -8.56
CA LEU A 170 -42.37 -11.41 -7.17
C LEU A 170 -40.99 -11.94 -6.81
N HIS A 171 -40.13 -11.11 -6.21
CA HIS A 171 -38.76 -11.51 -5.84
C HIS A 171 -38.62 -11.63 -4.33
N LEU A 172 -38.33 -12.85 -3.86
CA LEU A 172 -38.14 -13.17 -2.46
C LEU A 172 -36.68 -13.56 -2.18
N HIS A 173 -36.19 -13.22 -0.99
CA HIS A 173 -34.88 -13.64 -0.50
C HIS A 173 -35.05 -14.52 0.72
N LEU A 174 -34.61 -15.77 0.63
CA LEU A 174 -34.63 -16.74 1.71
C LEU A 174 -33.28 -16.70 2.43
N VAL A 175 -33.30 -16.31 3.69
CA VAL A 175 -32.16 -16.38 4.61
C VAL A 175 -32.53 -17.44 5.64
N GLU A 176 -31.82 -18.55 5.65
CA GLU A 176 -32.11 -19.75 6.43
C GLU A 176 -33.54 -20.29 6.18
N GLN A 177 -34.48 -19.96 7.08
CA GLN A 177 -35.90 -20.30 6.99
C GLN A 177 -36.81 -19.06 6.97
N HIS A 178 -36.22 -17.87 6.77
CA HIS A 178 -36.93 -16.60 6.82
C HIS A 178 -36.99 -15.90 5.45
N PHE A 179 -38.20 -15.56 5.02
CA PHE A 179 -38.43 -14.90 3.74
C PHE A 179 -38.46 -13.38 3.88
N ASN A 180 -37.69 -12.71 3.03
CA ASN A 180 -37.64 -11.27 2.85
C ASN A 180 -38.00 -10.89 1.41
N VAL A 181 -38.17 -9.59 1.12
CA VAL A 181 -38.60 -9.11 -0.20
C VAL A 181 -37.50 -8.30 -0.89
N VAL A 182 -37.28 -8.61 -2.16
CA VAL A 182 -36.41 -7.87 -3.07
C VAL A 182 -37.28 -7.01 -3.98
N THR A 183 -37.14 -5.69 -3.90
CA THR A 183 -37.98 -4.76 -4.68
C THR A 183 -37.34 -4.36 -6.01
N LYS A 184 -36.01 -4.42 -6.12
CA LYS A 184 -35.29 -4.21 -7.39
C LYS A 184 -34.13 -5.18 -7.51
N LEU A 185 -34.20 -6.09 -8.48
CA LEU A 185 -33.20 -7.11 -8.75
C LEU A 185 -31.79 -6.57 -9.03
N PRO A 186 -31.57 -5.63 -9.96
CA PRO A 186 -30.22 -5.11 -10.23
C PRO A 186 -29.58 -4.52 -8.97
N ALA A 187 -30.34 -3.74 -8.19
CA ALA A 187 -29.88 -3.15 -6.93
C ALA A 187 -29.62 -4.18 -5.82
N PHE A 188 -30.34 -5.31 -5.82
CA PHE A 188 -30.09 -6.42 -4.89
C PHE A 188 -28.79 -7.16 -5.22
N PHE A 189 -28.45 -7.27 -6.50
CA PHE A 189 -27.20 -7.85 -6.99
C PHE A 189 -26.07 -6.81 -7.19
N GLY A 190 -26.25 -5.56 -6.75
CA GLY A 190 -25.20 -4.52 -6.84
C GLY A 190 -24.87 -4.04 -8.26
N SER A 191 -25.75 -4.27 -9.25
CA SER A 191 -25.47 -4.02 -10.66
C SER A 191 -26.43 -3.01 -11.31
N HIS A 192 -26.02 -2.47 -12.47
CA HIS A 192 -26.88 -1.61 -13.28
C HIS A 192 -28.01 -2.36 -13.98
N HIS A 193 -27.78 -3.62 -14.38
CA HIS A 193 -28.72 -4.43 -15.14
C HIS A 193 -28.74 -5.89 -14.66
N TYR A 194 -29.85 -6.58 -14.89
CA TYR A 194 -30.01 -8.00 -14.60
C TYR A 194 -30.58 -8.72 -15.81
N CYS A 195 -29.97 -9.83 -16.21
CA CYS A 195 -30.42 -10.63 -17.35
C CYS A 195 -31.33 -11.77 -16.86
N PRO A 196 -32.64 -11.76 -17.18
CA PRO A 196 -33.56 -12.79 -16.69
C PRO A 196 -33.36 -14.16 -17.37
N LYS A 197 -32.59 -14.22 -18.48
CA LYS A 197 -32.31 -15.45 -19.24
C LYS A 197 -31.15 -16.25 -18.68
N CYS A 198 -30.01 -15.59 -18.41
CA CYS A 198 -28.87 -16.25 -17.77
C CYS A 198 -28.81 -16.04 -16.26
N GLU A 199 -29.82 -15.38 -15.69
CA GLU A 199 -29.96 -15.12 -14.25
C GLU A 199 -28.76 -14.36 -13.63
N MET A 200 -28.02 -13.61 -14.44
CA MET A 200 -26.83 -12.86 -14.01
C MET A 200 -27.03 -11.35 -14.07
N ALA A 201 -26.54 -10.69 -13.03
CA ALA A 201 -26.30 -9.26 -12.94
C ALA A 201 -25.11 -8.82 -13.83
N TYR A 202 -25.16 -7.60 -14.37
CA TYR A 202 -24.08 -7.04 -15.20
C TYR A 202 -24.12 -5.50 -15.27
N ASP A 203 -22.96 -4.89 -15.52
CA ASP A 203 -22.79 -3.42 -15.53
C ASP A 203 -22.53 -2.81 -16.90
N SER A 204 -22.23 -3.63 -17.90
CA SER A 204 -22.10 -3.16 -19.29
C SER A 204 -23.44 -2.72 -19.85
N GLU A 205 -23.45 -1.84 -20.86
CA GLU A 205 -24.66 -1.55 -21.64
C GLU A 205 -25.39 -2.84 -22.07
N PRO A 206 -26.74 -2.89 -22.05
CA PRO A 206 -27.51 -4.10 -22.38
C PRO A 206 -27.14 -4.73 -23.73
N ALA A 207 -26.73 -3.91 -24.71
CA ALA A 207 -26.31 -4.38 -26.03
C ALA A 207 -24.95 -5.11 -26.02
N LYS A 208 -24.11 -4.90 -25.00
CA LYS A 208 -22.77 -5.49 -24.84
C LYS A 208 -22.77 -6.71 -23.90
N HIS A 209 -23.89 -6.99 -23.24
CA HIS A 209 -24.01 -8.12 -22.33
C HIS A 209 -23.83 -9.46 -23.06
N LYS A 210 -22.80 -10.21 -22.68
CA LYS A 210 -22.56 -11.58 -23.16
C LYS A 210 -23.37 -12.55 -22.32
N CYS A 211 -24.60 -12.83 -22.75
CA CYS A 211 -25.49 -13.76 -22.06
C CYS A 211 -24.90 -15.18 -22.07
N ALA A 212 -24.79 -15.82 -20.91
CA ALA A 212 -24.30 -17.21 -20.81
C ALA A 212 -25.23 -18.23 -21.51
N ASP A 213 -26.49 -17.83 -21.74
CA ASP A 213 -27.49 -18.57 -22.51
C ASP A 213 -27.30 -18.40 -24.05
N ALA A 214 -26.30 -17.65 -24.50
CA ALA A 214 -25.95 -17.53 -25.91
C ALA A 214 -24.97 -18.62 -26.36
N CYS A 215 -25.20 -19.19 -27.55
CA CYS A 215 -24.28 -20.16 -28.12
C CYS A 215 -22.88 -19.57 -28.29
N SER A 216 -21.84 -20.27 -27.84
CA SER A 216 -20.44 -19.84 -27.95
C SER A 216 -19.97 -19.62 -29.39
N THR A 217 -20.59 -20.28 -30.36
CA THR A 217 -20.18 -20.26 -31.78
C THR A 217 -21.00 -19.26 -32.61
N CYS A 218 -22.33 -19.41 -32.68
CA CYS A 218 -23.18 -18.51 -33.45
C CYS A 218 -23.63 -17.25 -32.68
N LYS A 219 -23.37 -17.17 -31.36
CA LYS A 219 -23.75 -16.06 -30.47
C LYS A 219 -25.26 -15.79 -30.37
N THR A 220 -26.11 -16.68 -30.87
CA THR A 220 -27.58 -16.58 -30.75
C THR A 220 -28.02 -16.94 -29.31
N PRO A 221 -28.76 -16.06 -28.60
CA PRO A 221 -29.32 -16.34 -27.28
C PRO A 221 -30.42 -17.43 -27.32
N GLY A 222 -30.43 -18.33 -26.33
CA GLY A 222 -31.46 -19.38 -26.16
C GLY A 222 -31.41 -20.51 -27.20
N SER A 223 -30.37 -20.53 -28.06
CA SER A 223 -30.21 -21.59 -29.05
C SER A 223 -29.59 -22.82 -28.39
N ASN A 224 -30.29 -23.95 -28.39
CA ASN A 224 -29.79 -25.23 -27.86
C ASN A 224 -28.81 -25.93 -28.82
N CYS A 225 -27.88 -25.18 -29.42
CA CYS A 225 -26.97 -25.68 -30.44
C CYS A 225 -26.05 -26.80 -29.93
N LYS A 226 -25.86 -26.94 -28.61
CA LYS A 226 -25.00 -27.98 -28.01
C LYS A 226 -25.68 -29.34 -27.84
N ALA A 227 -27.01 -29.43 -27.99
CA ALA A 227 -27.76 -30.67 -27.78
C ALA A 227 -27.51 -31.73 -28.86
N ASN A 228 -27.15 -31.33 -30.07
CA ASN A 228 -26.80 -32.24 -31.16
C ASN A 228 -25.49 -31.78 -31.80
N ARG A 229 -24.41 -32.57 -31.66
CA ARG A 229 -23.04 -32.21 -32.08
C ARG A 229 -22.65 -32.87 -33.41
N ALA A 230 -23.36 -32.55 -34.47
CA ALA A 230 -23.02 -32.92 -35.84
C ALA A 230 -22.27 -31.77 -36.51
N TYR A 231 -21.01 -31.55 -36.14
CA TYR A 231 -20.25 -30.36 -36.50
C TYR A 231 -20.24 -30.08 -38.02
N VAL A 232 -20.48 -28.82 -38.39
CA VAL A 232 -20.46 -28.37 -39.79
C VAL A 232 -19.50 -27.20 -39.92
N ARG A 233 -18.54 -27.30 -40.84
CA ARG A 233 -17.59 -26.22 -41.12
C ARG A 233 -18.25 -25.17 -42.02
N CYS A 234 -18.17 -23.91 -41.62
CA CYS A 234 -18.57 -22.80 -42.49
C CYS A 234 -17.49 -22.59 -43.57
N HIS A 235 -17.87 -22.67 -44.84
CA HIS A 235 -16.94 -22.47 -45.96
C HIS A 235 -16.51 -21.01 -46.14
N ASP A 236 -17.31 -20.04 -45.66
CA ASP A 236 -17.05 -18.62 -45.87
C ASP A 236 -16.01 -18.08 -44.86
N CYS A 237 -16.14 -18.45 -43.59
CA CYS A 237 -15.27 -17.96 -42.51
C CYS A 237 -14.37 -19.02 -41.88
N GLY A 238 -14.54 -20.30 -42.22
CA GLY A 238 -13.75 -21.42 -41.69
C GLY A 238 -14.17 -21.92 -40.29
N LEU A 239 -15.15 -21.30 -39.63
CA LEU A 239 -15.58 -21.66 -38.27
C LEU A 239 -16.37 -22.99 -38.22
N ASN A 240 -16.04 -23.85 -37.26
CA ASN A 240 -16.80 -25.09 -37.00
C ASN A 240 -18.04 -24.82 -36.13
N CYS A 241 -19.22 -24.87 -36.76
CA CYS A 241 -20.53 -24.77 -36.10
C CYS A 241 -20.95 -26.11 -35.50
N TYR A 242 -21.69 -26.12 -34.38
CA TYR A 242 -22.06 -27.35 -33.67
C TYR A 242 -22.96 -28.30 -34.48
N ASN A 243 -23.81 -27.75 -35.34
CA ASN A 243 -24.74 -28.45 -36.24
C ASN A 243 -25.27 -27.50 -37.32
N ALA A 244 -26.10 -28.02 -38.23
CA ALA A 244 -26.71 -27.24 -39.32
C ALA A 244 -27.50 -26.02 -38.81
N GLN A 245 -28.26 -26.17 -37.71
CA GLN A 245 -29.01 -25.05 -37.10
C GLN A 245 -28.06 -23.95 -36.58
N CYS A 246 -26.92 -24.34 -36.01
CA CYS A 246 -25.89 -23.41 -35.57
C CYS A 246 -25.25 -22.65 -36.73
N LEU A 247 -25.03 -23.32 -37.88
CA LEU A 247 -24.53 -22.70 -39.10
C LEU A 247 -25.54 -21.70 -39.68
N GLU A 248 -26.82 -22.06 -39.71
CA GLU A 248 -27.88 -21.15 -40.17
C GLU A 248 -27.95 -19.90 -39.29
N ASN A 249 -27.94 -20.09 -37.97
CA ASN A 249 -27.90 -19.00 -37.00
C ASN A 249 -26.63 -18.12 -37.13
N HIS A 250 -25.50 -18.74 -37.46
CA HIS A 250 -24.23 -18.06 -37.67
C HIS A 250 -24.24 -17.16 -38.92
N LYS A 251 -24.90 -17.61 -40.00
CA LYS A 251 -25.09 -16.85 -41.26
C LYS A 251 -26.29 -15.90 -41.23
N ARG A 252 -27.18 -16.02 -40.24
CA ARG A 252 -28.39 -15.21 -40.13
C ARG A 252 -28.05 -13.73 -39.94
N LYS A 253 -28.54 -12.90 -40.86
CA LYS A 253 -28.38 -11.44 -40.79
C LYS A 253 -29.32 -10.85 -39.74
N ASN A 254 -28.80 -9.91 -38.96
CA ASN A 254 -29.58 -9.11 -38.02
C ASN A 254 -30.30 -7.96 -38.75
N LYS A 255 -31.04 -7.13 -38.00
CA LYS A 255 -31.76 -5.96 -38.56
C LYS A 255 -30.86 -4.95 -39.29
N ALA A 256 -29.56 -4.96 -39.04
CA ALA A 256 -28.56 -4.13 -39.70
C ALA A 256 -27.87 -4.84 -40.89
N GLY A 257 -28.39 -5.99 -41.33
CA GLY A 257 -27.88 -6.75 -42.47
C GLY A 257 -26.59 -7.54 -42.21
N ARG A 258 -26.17 -7.69 -40.95
CA ARG A 258 -24.88 -8.30 -40.55
C ARG A 258 -25.08 -9.66 -39.87
N SER A 259 -24.18 -10.60 -40.11
CA SER A 259 -24.15 -11.93 -39.48
C SER A 259 -22.91 -12.12 -38.61
N ARG A 260 -22.85 -13.22 -37.85
CA ARG A 260 -21.61 -13.60 -37.14
C ARG A 260 -20.53 -14.06 -38.10
N CYS A 261 -20.91 -14.60 -39.26
CA CYS A 261 -20.00 -15.01 -40.32
C CYS A 261 -19.15 -13.83 -40.83
N ASP A 262 -19.73 -12.64 -40.90
CA ASP A 262 -19.04 -11.42 -41.39
C ASP A 262 -18.02 -10.85 -40.40
N SER A 263 -17.97 -11.36 -39.17
CA SER A 263 -17.14 -10.81 -38.08
C SER A 263 -16.09 -11.79 -37.56
N VAL A 264 -15.86 -12.91 -38.25
CA VAL A 264 -14.88 -13.91 -37.83
C VAL A 264 -14.16 -14.50 -39.04
N HIS A 265 -12.91 -14.89 -38.86
CA HIS A 265 -12.16 -15.66 -39.82
C HIS A 265 -11.29 -16.69 -39.08
N VAL A 266 -11.23 -17.92 -39.59
CA VAL A 266 -10.35 -18.97 -39.08
C VAL A 266 -9.25 -19.22 -40.10
N CYS A 267 -8.01 -18.96 -39.72
CA CYS A 267 -6.85 -19.19 -40.57
C CYS A 267 -6.77 -20.66 -40.98
N GLY A 268 -6.65 -20.92 -42.29
CA GLY A 268 -6.58 -22.28 -42.83
C GLY A 268 -5.32 -23.06 -42.42
N THR A 269 -4.24 -22.35 -42.09
CA THR A 269 -2.92 -22.95 -41.79
C THR A 269 -2.77 -23.31 -40.31
N CYS A 270 -3.04 -22.37 -39.41
CA CYS A 270 -2.81 -22.55 -37.96
C CYS A 270 -4.10 -22.71 -37.15
N GLY A 271 -5.27 -22.51 -37.75
CA GLY A 271 -6.56 -22.57 -37.06
C GLY A 271 -6.87 -21.39 -36.13
N TYR A 272 -6.06 -20.32 -36.16
CA TYR A 272 -6.29 -19.12 -35.35
C TYR A 272 -7.62 -18.45 -35.73
N LEU A 273 -8.44 -18.14 -34.74
CA LEU A 273 -9.71 -17.43 -34.90
C LEU A 273 -9.49 -15.93 -34.68
N GLU A 274 -9.66 -15.17 -35.73
CA GLU A 274 -9.61 -13.72 -35.74
C GLU A 274 -11.03 -13.13 -35.70
N GLU A 275 -11.27 -12.15 -34.83
CA GLU A 275 -12.52 -11.37 -34.85
C GLU A 275 -12.34 -10.13 -35.73
N LEU A 276 -13.09 -10.07 -36.83
CA LEU A 276 -12.98 -9.01 -37.83
C LEU A 276 -13.96 -7.88 -37.52
N LYS A 277 -13.52 -6.64 -37.78
CA LYS A 277 -14.46 -5.53 -37.98
C LYS A 277 -15.09 -5.68 -39.36
N VAL A 278 -16.35 -5.29 -39.48
CA VAL A 278 -17.14 -5.46 -40.71
C VAL A 278 -16.41 -4.83 -41.91
N GLY A 279 -16.08 -5.65 -42.92
CA GLY A 279 -15.44 -5.21 -44.16
C GLY A 279 -13.90 -5.15 -44.15
N GLN A 280 -13.26 -5.56 -43.05
CA GLN A 280 -11.79 -5.61 -42.97
C GLN A 280 -11.27 -7.00 -43.35
N PRO A 281 -10.20 -7.13 -44.16
CA PRO A 281 -9.54 -8.41 -44.41
C PRO A 281 -8.85 -8.94 -43.14
N PRO A 282 -8.58 -10.27 -43.04
CA PRO A 282 -7.81 -10.85 -41.95
C PRO A 282 -6.38 -10.29 -41.88
N GLU A 283 -5.91 -9.89 -40.70
CA GLU A 283 -4.54 -9.39 -40.45
C GLU A 283 -3.62 -10.47 -39.86
N HIS A 284 -4.15 -11.63 -39.46
CA HIS A 284 -3.36 -12.69 -38.84
C HIS A 284 -2.20 -13.20 -39.72
N GLN A 285 -0.98 -13.17 -39.19
CA GLN A 285 0.20 -13.82 -39.77
C GLN A 285 0.65 -15.01 -38.90
N CYS A 286 0.74 -16.20 -39.49
CA CYS A 286 1.22 -17.41 -38.79
C CYS A 286 2.66 -17.23 -38.31
N GLY A 287 2.94 -17.67 -37.08
CA GLY A 287 4.26 -17.51 -36.45
C GLY A 287 4.48 -16.17 -35.74
N TYR A 288 3.59 -15.19 -35.95
CA TYR A 288 3.67 -13.88 -35.31
C TYR A 288 2.64 -13.72 -34.20
N ALA A 289 3.06 -13.17 -33.07
CA ALA A 289 2.17 -12.83 -31.98
C ALA A 289 2.55 -11.50 -31.34
N LYS A 290 1.56 -10.88 -30.70
CA LYS A 290 1.81 -9.68 -29.92
C LYS A 290 2.49 -10.08 -28.62
N CYS A 291 3.75 -9.73 -28.45
CA CYS A 291 4.48 -9.97 -27.21
C CYS A 291 3.70 -9.36 -26.03
N PRO A 292 3.35 -10.15 -24.99
CA PRO A 292 2.58 -9.65 -23.86
C PRO A 292 3.35 -8.60 -23.05
N VAL A 293 4.67 -8.56 -23.21
CA VAL A 293 5.59 -7.70 -22.49
C VAL A 293 5.79 -6.36 -23.20
N CYS A 294 6.48 -6.34 -24.35
CA CYS A 294 6.80 -5.12 -25.10
C CYS A 294 5.65 -4.61 -26.00
N LYS A 295 4.61 -5.43 -26.19
CA LYS A 295 3.44 -5.14 -27.04
C LYS A 295 3.74 -5.03 -28.55
N GLN A 296 4.95 -5.35 -28.99
CA GLN A 296 5.29 -5.47 -30.42
C GLN A 296 4.68 -6.75 -31.00
N TYR A 297 4.26 -6.70 -32.26
CA TYR A 297 3.79 -7.87 -33.00
C TYR A 297 4.96 -8.38 -33.82
N ASP A 298 5.48 -9.55 -33.45
CA ASP A 298 6.76 -10.04 -33.96
C ASP A 298 6.75 -11.57 -34.05
N GLU A 299 7.75 -12.12 -34.73
CA GLU A 299 7.91 -13.56 -34.90
C GLU A 299 8.22 -14.21 -33.55
N THR A 300 7.33 -15.09 -33.10
CA THR A 300 7.40 -15.71 -31.78
C THR A 300 8.65 -16.54 -31.53
N ALA A 301 9.26 -17.09 -32.58
CA ALA A 301 10.45 -17.94 -32.47
C ALA A 301 11.74 -17.15 -32.25
N THR A 302 11.80 -15.88 -32.64
CA THR A 302 13.03 -15.07 -32.64
C THR A 302 12.92 -13.79 -31.82
N HIS A 303 11.75 -13.51 -31.24
CA HIS A 303 11.51 -12.28 -30.49
C HIS A 303 12.36 -12.17 -29.21
N GLU A 304 13.33 -11.25 -29.22
CA GLU A 304 14.09 -10.84 -28.05
C GLU A 304 13.41 -9.65 -27.37
N CYS A 305 12.73 -9.90 -26.25
CA CYS A 305 12.03 -8.85 -25.53
C CYS A 305 12.98 -8.07 -24.61
N PHE A 306 13.27 -6.81 -24.96
CA PHE A 306 14.09 -5.94 -24.12
C PHE A 306 13.25 -5.00 -23.24
N VAL A 307 13.80 -4.66 -22.08
CA VAL A 307 13.24 -3.68 -21.15
C VAL A 307 13.21 -2.30 -21.82
N THR A 308 12.01 -1.73 -21.93
CA THR A 308 11.83 -0.37 -22.44
C THR A 308 11.93 0.69 -21.33
N PRO A 309 12.71 1.78 -21.53
CA PRO A 309 12.74 2.91 -20.62
C PRO A 309 11.33 3.43 -20.31
N PRO A 310 10.95 3.58 -19.03
CA PRO A 310 9.67 4.21 -18.69
C PRO A 310 9.69 5.70 -19.04
N LYS A 311 8.53 6.26 -19.37
CA LYS A 311 8.38 7.71 -19.49
C LYS A 311 8.58 8.36 -18.12
N ALA A 312 9.41 9.40 -18.07
CA ALA A 312 9.55 10.23 -16.88
C ALA A 312 8.18 10.83 -16.50
N LYS A 313 7.84 10.75 -15.22
CA LYS A 313 6.61 11.36 -14.69
C LYS A 313 6.86 12.85 -14.44
N GLU A 314 5.91 13.69 -14.81
CA GLU A 314 5.94 15.12 -14.50
C GLU A 314 4.74 15.48 -13.64
N SER A 315 4.94 16.44 -12.74
CA SER A 315 3.91 16.94 -11.85
C SER A 315 4.20 18.40 -11.52
N SER A 316 3.16 19.23 -11.58
CA SER A 316 3.19 20.61 -11.07
C SER A 316 2.65 20.72 -9.64
N ALA A 317 2.40 19.59 -8.98
CA ALA A 317 1.85 19.58 -7.62
C ALA A 317 2.87 20.15 -6.63
N PRO A 318 2.48 21.11 -5.77
CA PRO A 318 3.36 21.65 -4.75
C PRO A 318 3.67 20.62 -3.67
N TYR A 319 4.84 20.76 -3.04
CA TYR A 319 5.23 20.01 -1.86
C TYR A 319 4.75 20.69 -0.58
N VAL A 320 4.22 19.88 0.34
CA VAL A 320 3.90 20.26 1.72
C VAL A 320 4.66 19.35 2.65
N TYR A 321 5.49 19.89 3.52
CA TYR A 321 6.21 19.14 4.54
C TYR A 321 5.49 19.31 5.86
N TYR A 322 5.28 18.23 6.61
CA TYR A 322 4.53 18.29 7.85
C TYR A 322 5.05 17.32 8.89
N ASP A 323 4.72 17.60 10.14
CA ASP A 323 5.08 16.80 11.30
C ASP A 323 3.95 16.82 12.35
N PHE A 324 3.67 15.67 12.95
CA PHE A 324 2.67 15.53 14.02
C PHE A 324 3.34 15.27 15.36
N GLU A 325 3.00 16.10 16.33
CA GLU A 325 3.34 15.89 17.72
C GLU A 325 2.12 15.40 18.50
N THR A 326 2.34 14.34 19.28
CA THR A 326 1.26 13.60 19.96
C THR A 326 1.47 13.54 21.45
N TYR A 327 0.39 13.29 22.19
CA TYR A 327 0.45 12.83 23.58
C TYR A 327 -0.31 11.52 23.73
N LEU A 328 -0.04 10.80 24.83
CA LEU A 328 -0.79 9.61 25.22
C LEU A 328 -2.00 10.02 26.05
N ASP A 329 -3.19 9.63 25.62
CA ASP A 329 -4.41 9.80 26.42
C ASP A 329 -4.52 8.75 27.55
N SER A 330 -5.55 8.88 28.39
CA SER A 330 -5.79 7.95 29.50
C SER A 330 -6.02 6.49 29.07
N GLY A 331 -6.37 6.26 27.80
CA GLY A 331 -6.52 4.95 27.20
C GLY A 331 -5.22 4.41 26.58
N LYS A 332 -4.07 5.07 26.81
CA LYS A 332 -2.78 4.79 26.17
C LYS A 332 -2.85 4.88 24.62
N GLN A 333 -3.74 5.71 24.08
CA GLN A 333 -3.80 5.98 22.64
C GLN A 333 -3.06 7.27 22.30
N HIS A 334 -2.29 7.25 21.21
CA HIS A 334 -1.66 8.46 20.68
C HIS A 334 -2.71 9.38 20.07
N ARG A 335 -2.76 10.62 20.55
CA ARG A 335 -3.62 11.69 20.03
C ARG A 335 -2.76 12.80 19.46
N VAL A 336 -3.05 13.21 18.23
CA VAL A 336 -2.40 14.38 17.61
C VAL A 336 -2.83 15.62 18.38
N HIS A 337 -1.84 16.39 18.82
CA HIS A 337 -2.07 17.62 19.56
C HIS A 337 -1.52 18.82 18.82
N LEU A 338 -0.31 18.72 18.28
CA LEU A 338 0.33 19.77 17.49
C LEU A 338 0.59 19.25 16.08
N VAL A 339 0.27 20.09 15.08
CA VAL A 339 0.61 19.85 13.69
C VAL A 339 1.31 21.08 13.15
N THR A 340 2.48 20.89 12.56
CA THR A 340 3.16 21.94 11.80
C THR A 340 3.28 21.52 10.34
N ALA A 341 3.15 22.47 9.41
CA ALA A 341 3.41 22.22 8.00
C ALA A 341 3.94 23.45 7.27
N ALA A 342 4.75 23.22 6.24
CA ALA A 342 5.36 24.25 5.41
C ALA A 342 5.42 23.84 3.93
N THR A 343 5.19 24.79 3.02
CA THR A 343 5.38 24.58 1.57
C THR A 343 6.78 24.94 1.08
N SER A 344 7.15 24.50 -0.12
CA SER A 344 8.35 24.96 -0.82
C SER A 344 8.09 25.99 -1.91
N CYS A 345 9.03 26.92 -2.10
CA CYS A 345 9.17 27.73 -3.31
C CYS A 345 10.59 27.55 -3.88
N GLU A 346 10.71 27.21 -5.17
CA GLU A 346 12.02 27.08 -5.82
C GLU A 346 12.69 28.44 -6.11
N ALA A 347 11.91 29.52 -6.23
CA ALA A 347 12.38 30.84 -6.67
C ALA A 347 12.75 31.81 -5.52
N CYS A 348 12.63 31.40 -4.26
CA CYS A 348 12.93 32.29 -3.12
C CYS A 348 14.34 32.04 -2.56
N PRO A 349 15.28 32.98 -2.72
CA PRO A 349 16.62 32.93 -2.11
C PRO A 349 16.63 33.34 -0.63
N LYS A 350 15.47 33.62 -0.01
CA LYS A 350 15.39 33.88 1.43
C LYS A 350 15.65 32.57 2.18
N LEU A 351 16.93 32.34 2.42
CA LEU A 351 17.45 31.41 3.40
C LEU A 351 16.66 31.59 4.70
N PHE A 352 15.94 30.53 5.07
CA PHE A 352 15.56 30.31 6.45
C PHE A 352 16.84 30.03 7.27
N PRO A 353 16.84 30.29 8.58
CA PRO A 353 15.67 30.56 9.42
C PRO A 353 15.13 31.99 9.30
N ARG A 354 13.81 32.16 9.43
CA ARG A 354 13.24 33.51 9.66
C ARG A 354 13.91 34.15 10.89
N PRO A 355 14.01 35.48 10.95
CA PRO A 355 14.23 36.16 12.22
C PRO A 355 13.20 35.66 13.23
N ARG A 356 13.65 35.38 14.46
CA ARG A 356 12.76 35.03 15.58
C ARG A 356 11.64 36.06 15.69
N CYS A 357 10.43 35.63 16.06
CA CYS A 357 9.28 36.49 16.26
C CYS A 357 9.68 37.71 17.11
N SER A 358 9.46 38.91 16.59
CA SER A 358 9.84 40.15 17.28
C SER A 358 9.07 40.39 18.58
N ALA A 359 7.96 39.68 18.80
CA ALA A 359 7.13 39.80 20.01
C ALA A 359 7.50 38.80 21.12
N CYS A 360 7.84 37.55 20.78
CA CYS A 360 8.08 36.48 21.76
C CYS A 360 9.41 35.73 21.59
N GLY A 361 10.18 36.01 20.54
CA GLY A 361 11.43 35.32 20.25
C GLY A 361 11.32 33.89 19.70
N GLY A 362 10.10 33.39 19.44
CA GLY A 362 9.87 32.03 18.89
C GLY A 362 10.14 31.88 17.40
N LEU A 363 10.21 30.64 16.89
CA LEU A 363 10.48 30.28 15.49
C LEU A 363 9.27 30.39 14.53
N HIS A 364 8.28 31.23 14.85
CA HIS A 364 7.09 31.46 14.04
C HIS A 364 7.01 32.91 13.50
N SER A 365 6.12 33.17 12.54
CA SER A 365 5.90 34.52 11.99
C SER A 365 5.41 35.50 13.06
N SER A 366 5.88 36.76 13.06
CA SER A 366 5.34 37.83 13.93
C SER A 366 3.84 38.05 13.69
N ALA A 367 3.35 37.81 12.47
CA ALA A 367 1.92 37.86 12.15
C ALA A 367 1.07 36.93 13.02
N ASN A 368 1.65 35.81 13.48
CA ASN A 368 0.97 34.86 14.36
C ASN A 368 0.78 35.41 15.79
N CYS A 369 1.62 36.35 16.23
CA CYS A 369 1.44 37.09 17.51
C CYS A 369 0.61 38.37 17.35
N ILE A 370 0.63 39.00 16.18
CA ILE A 370 -0.02 40.30 15.91
C ILE A 370 -1.56 40.19 15.87
N ALA A 371 -2.12 38.98 15.79
CA ALA A 371 -3.56 38.73 15.99
C ALA A 371 -4.04 38.80 17.46
N GLY A 372 -3.28 39.45 18.35
CA GLY A 372 -3.63 39.67 19.76
C GLY A 372 -3.43 38.47 20.69
N ARG A 373 -2.70 37.43 20.25
CA ARG A 373 -2.53 36.18 21.00
C ARG A 373 -1.06 35.87 21.20
N ASN A 374 -0.62 35.83 22.46
CA ASN A 374 0.70 35.33 22.78
C ASN A 374 0.62 33.80 22.72
N LEU A 375 1.16 33.17 21.68
CA LEU A 375 1.12 31.70 21.53
C LEU A 375 1.84 30.94 22.66
N ALA A 376 2.68 31.61 23.44
CA ALA A 376 3.27 31.05 24.66
C ALA A 376 2.28 31.05 25.85
N LEU A 377 1.17 31.79 25.78
CA LEU A 377 0.15 31.95 26.83
C LEU A 377 -1.25 31.43 26.39
N ASP A 378 -1.69 31.70 25.16
CA ASP A 378 -2.98 31.33 24.59
C ASP A 378 -2.81 30.29 23.47
N PHE A 379 -2.91 29.02 23.84
CA PHE A 379 -2.66 27.86 22.99
C PHE A 379 -3.84 27.63 22.01
N THR A 380 -4.00 28.50 21.01
CA THR A 380 -5.07 28.42 20.00
C THR A 380 -4.53 28.23 18.58
N SER A 381 -5.25 27.46 17.75
CA SER A 381 -4.94 27.15 16.35
C SER A 381 -4.64 28.40 15.52
N CYS A 382 -3.54 28.39 14.74
CA CYS A 382 -3.11 29.53 13.92
C CYS A 382 -2.79 29.10 12.47
N VAL A 383 -3.66 29.49 11.53
CA VAL A 383 -3.34 29.42 10.10
C VAL A 383 -2.45 30.62 9.78
N SER A 384 -1.16 30.41 9.50
CA SER A 384 -0.30 31.49 9.05
C SER A 384 -0.58 31.79 7.58
N HIS A 385 -1.18 32.94 7.34
CA HIS A 385 -1.16 33.58 6.03
C HIS A 385 0.19 34.26 5.89
N ASN A 386 0.99 33.86 4.91
CA ASN A 386 2.09 34.69 4.49
C ASN A 386 1.93 35.00 3.01
N ASP A 387 1.62 36.26 2.72
CA ASP A 387 1.70 36.85 1.39
C ASP A 387 3.17 37.05 1.01
N CYS A 388 3.93 35.96 0.92
CA CYS A 388 5.09 36.00 0.03
C CYS A 388 4.55 36.28 -1.37
N ALA A 389 5.17 37.18 -2.13
CA ALA A 389 4.87 37.36 -3.56
C ALA A 389 4.94 36.03 -4.36
N CYS A 390 5.58 35.00 -3.78
CA CYS A 390 5.71 33.64 -4.28
C CYS A 390 4.61 32.64 -3.84
N GLY A 391 3.71 33.00 -2.92
CA GLY A 391 2.62 32.13 -2.46
C GLY A 391 2.98 30.99 -1.50
N MET A 392 4.13 31.06 -0.78
CA MET A 392 4.45 30.10 0.29
C MET A 392 3.44 30.16 1.44
N ARG A 393 3.08 28.98 1.98
CA ARG A 393 2.10 28.81 3.06
C ARG A 393 2.68 27.97 4.19
N GLU A 394 2.32 28.34 5.40
CA GLU A 394 2.64 27.63 6.64
C GLU A 394 1.34 27.32 7.39
N PHE A 395 1.35 26.24 8.16
CA PHE A 395 0.21 25.82 8.95
C PHE A 395 0.69 25.39 10.32
N VAL A 396 0.01 25.88 11.36
CA VAL A 396 0.22 25.42 12.73
C VAL A 396 -1.14 25.25 13.38
N SER A 397 -1.45 24.05 13.85
CA SER A 397 -2.65 23.83 14.64
C SER A 397 -2.28 23.14 15.93
N VAL A 398 -2.90 23.62 17.01
CA VAL A 398 -2.71 23.03 18.32
C VAL A 398 -4.05 22.78 19.01
N GLY A 399 -4.16 21.62 19.65
CA GLY A 399 -5.38 21.13 20.28
C GLY A 399 -5.87 19.78 19.73
N PRO A 400 -6.98 19.26 20.25
CA PRO A 400 -7.49 17.91 19.94
C PRO A 400 -8.02 17.74 18.50
N HIS A 401 -8.28 18.84 17.79
CA HIS A 401 -8.79 18.84 16.41
C HIS A 401 -7.72 19.23 15.38
N SER A 402 -6.44 19.18 15.75
CA SER A 402 -5.35 19.63 14.87
C SER A 402 -5.22 18.81 13.58
N ILE A 403 -5.52 17.51 13.64
CA ILE A 403 -5.48 16.63 12.46
C ILE A 403 -6.60 16.96 11.46
N ASP A 404 -7.81 17.23 11.96
CA ASP A 404 -8.97 17.66 11.17
C ASP A 404 -8.70 19.01 10.50
N ALA A 405 -8.20 19.97 11.29
CA ALA A 405 -7.83 21.29 10.80
C ALA A 405 -6.75 21.21 9.71
N PHE A 406 -5.74 20.36 9.89
CA PHE A 406 -4.69 20.12 8.91
C PHE A 406 -5.22 19.56 7.59
N TYR A 407 -6.06 18.54 7.64
CA TYR A 407 -6.63 17.95 6.42
C TYR A 407 -7.58 18.92 5.70
N CYS A 408 -8.39 19.68 6.45
CA CYS A 408 -9.26 20.72 5.90
C CYS A 408 -8.44 21.83 5.24
N TRP A 409 -7.34 22.26 5.86
CA TRP A 409 -6.42 23.22 5.29
C TRP A 409 -5.77 22.68 4.01
N LEU A 410 -5.23 21.46 4.01
CA LEU A 410 -4.64 20.84 2.83
C LEU A 410 -5.59 20.81 1.64
N THR A 411 -6.82 20.34 1.85
CA THR A 411 -7.80 20.16 0.78
C THR A 411 -8.42 21.49 0.30
N SER A 412 -8.54 22.48 1.19
CA SER A 412 -9.06 23.81 0.83
C SER A 412 -8.04 24.68 0.10
N VAL A 413 -6.76 24.61 0.51
CA VAL A 413 -5.66 25.37 -0.08
C VAL A 413 -5.21 24.74 -1.39
N PHE A 414 -5.01 23.42 -1.41
CA PHE A 414 -4.45 22.71 -2.57
C PHE A 414 -5.55 22.02 -3.39
N LYS A 415 -6.51 22.80 -3.89
CA LYS A 415 -7.65 22.30 -4.69
C LYS A 415 -7.26 21.54 -5.96
N GLN A 416 -6.05 21.76 -6.47
CA GLN A 416 -5.49 21.03 -7.62
C GLN A 416 -4.60 19.85 -7.23
N GLY A 417 -4.42 19.61 -5.94
CA GLY A 417 -3.58 18.56 -5.39
C GLY A 417 -2.25 19.06 -4.88
N ALA A 418 -1.62 18.25 -4.03
CA ALA A 418 -0.30 18.47 -3.45
C ALA A 418 0.34 17.12 -3.10
N ILE A 419 1.66 17.12 -2.94
CA ILE A 419 2.41 16.00 -2.38
C ILE A 419 2.83 16.38 -0.97
N ALA A 420 2.18 15.77 0.02
CA ALA A 420 2.46 15.96 1.43
C ALA A 420 3.51 14.95 1.90
N ILE A 421 4.56 15.39 2.58
CA ILE A 421 5.72 14.60 2.97
C ILE A 421 5.94 14.73 4.48
N ALA A 422 5.94 13.60 5.18
CA ALA A 422 6.38 13.48 6.57
C ALA A 422 7.71 12.70 6.65
N HIS A 423 8.33 12.69 7.83
CA HIS A 423 9.50 11.84 8.10
C HIS A 423 9.12 10.66 8.98
N ASN A 424 9.36 9.43 8.51
CA ASN A 424 8.88 8.20 9.16
C ASN A 424 7.34 8.10 9.22
N GLY A 425 6.65 8.88 8.38
CA GLY A 425 5.18 8.90 8.36
C GLY A 425 4.57 7.54 8.04
N SER A 426 5.25 6.68 7.28
CA SER A 426 4.77 5.34 6.93
C SER A 426 4.63 4.39 8.13
N ALA A 427 5.31 4.68 9.25
CA ALA A 427 5.21 3.93 10.49
C ALA A 427 4.45 4.69 11.59
N TYR A 428 4.10 5.97 11.36
CA TYR A 428 3.57 6.85 12.39
C TYR A 428 2.47 7.80 11.89
N ASP A 429 2.81 9.01 11.42
CA ASP A 429 1.89 10.09 11.08
C ASP A 429 0.78 9.68 10.12
N ALA A 430 1.12 8.87 9.11
CA ALA A 430 0.18 8.44 8.10
C ALA A 430 -0.89 7.49 8.66
N PHE A 431 -0.60 6.74 9.72
CA PHE A 431 -1.60 5.92 10.41
C PHE A 431 -2.58 6.75 11.22
N LEU A 432 -2.10 7.79 11.92
CA LEU A 432 -2.95 8.73 12.65
C LEU A 432 -3.91 9.43 11.68
N LEU A 433 -3.37 9.89 10.54
CA LEU A 433 -4.18 10.52 9.49
C LEU A 433 -5.14 9.53 8.83
N LEU A 434 -4.69 8.32 8.47
CA LEU A 434 -5.56 7.29 7.91
C LEU A 434 -6.74 6.98 8.84
N GLY A 435 -6.48 6.86 10.15
CA GLY A 435 -7.52 6.67 11.15
C GLY A 435 -8.57 7.78 11.13
N ALA A 436 -8.14 9.05 11.12
CA ALA A 436 -9.06 10.19 11.02
C ALA A 436 -9.85 10.19 9.69
N LEU A 437 -9.19 9.89 8.56
CA LEU A 437 -9.83 9.83 7.24
C LEU A 437 -10.91 8.74 7.15
N LEU A 438 -10.64 7.56 7.71
CA LEU A 438 -11.61 6.47 7.75
C LEU A 438 -12.78 6.77 8.71
N ASN A 439 -12.55 7.55 9.77
CA ASN A 439 -13.57 7.98 10.73
C ASN A 439 -14.38 9.21 10.29
N GLY A 440 -14.51 9.45 8.98
CA GLY A 440 -15.44 10.43 8.42
C GLY A 440 -14.83 11.79 8.05
N LEU A 441 -13.52 12.00 8.26
CA LEU A 441 -12.85 13.23 7.81
C LEU A 441 -12.74 13.31 6.28
N ALA A 442 -12.64 12.17 5.59
CA ALA A 442 -12.56 12.11 4.14
C ALA A 442 -13.93 11.90 3.48
N LYS A 443 -14.18 12.57 2.36
CA LYS A 443 -15.37 12.32 1.52
C LYS A 443 -15.27 11.02 0.71
N LYS A 444 -14.04 10.60 0.42
CA LYS A 444 -13.72 9.41 -0.37
C LYS A 444 -12.77 8.54 0.43
N LYS A 445 -12.90 7.24 0.25
CA LYS A 445 -11.97 6.27 0.80
C LYS A 445 -10.52 6.54 0.34
N PRO A 446 -9.56 6.57 1.27
CA PRO A 446 -8.14 6.67 0.94
C PRO A 446 -7.66 5.46 0.14
N GLN A 447 -6.87 5.69 -0.90
CA GLN A 447 -6.08 4.66 -1.57
C GLN A 447 -4.79 4.46 -0.79
N VAL A 448 -4.51 3.22 -0.41
CA VAL A 448 -3.36 2.88 0.45
C VAL A 448 -2.57 1.74 -0.13
N ILE A 449 -1.25 1.76 0.07
CA ILE A 449 -0.37 0.64 -0.23
C ILE A 449 0.48 0.40 1.01
N PHE A 450 0.46 -0.83 1.51
CA PHE A 450 1.31 -1.24 2.61
C PHE A 450 2.48 -2.10 2.13
N GLN A 451 3.54 -2.09 2.93
CA GLN A 451 4.60 -3.09 2.88
C GLN A 451 4.81 -3.60 4.30
N ASN A 452 4.38 -4.83 4.56
CA ASN A 452 4.24 -5.34 5.93
C ASN A 452 3.39 -4.37 6.77
N SER A 453 3.85 -4.00 7.96
CA SER A 453 3.13 -3.07 8.86
C SER A 453 3.37 -1.57 8.57
N ARG A 454 3.92 -1.20 7.40
CA ARG A 454 4.18 0.21 7.04
C ARG A 454 3.27 0.68 5.92
N LEU A 455 2.67 1.85 6.08
CA LEU A 455 1.84 2.53 5.08
C LEU A 455 2.74 3.30 4.10
N MET A 456 3.19 2.60 3.05
CA MET A 456 4.19 3.12 2.10
C MET A 456 3.67 4.23 1.19
N TYR A 457 2.35 4.26 0.99
CA TYR A 457 1.69 5.24 0.14
C TYR A 457 0.26 5.43 0.62
N MET A 458 -0.19 6.67 0.67
CA MET A 458 -1.58 7.02 0.87
C MET A 458 -1.96 8.16 -0.08
N LYS A 459 -3.12 8.05 -0.71
CA LYS A 459 -3.72 9.13 -1.50
C LYS A 459 -5.16 9.28 -1.11
N CYS A 460 -5.55 10.50 -0.77
CA CYS A 460 -6.93 10.84 -0.48
C CYS A 460 -7.29 12.14 -1.20
N ASP A 461 -8.46 12.17 -1.83
CA ASP A 461 -8.85 13.25 -2.75
C ASP A 461 -7.78 13.52 -3.83
N LYS A 462 -7.16 14.70 -3.82
CA LYS A 462 -6.06 15.08 -4.72
C LYS A 462 -4.71 15.18 -3.97
N ILE A 463 -4.66 14.80 -2.71
CA ILE A 463 -3.45 14.87 -1.87
C ILE A 463 -2.77 13.51 -1.87
N THR A 464 -1.48 13.50 -2.18
CA THR A 464 -0.63 12.30 -2.09
C THR A 464 0.27 12.43 -0.88
N PHE A 465 0.23 11.48 0.03
CA PHE A 465 1.06 11.42 1.23
C PHE A 465 2.24 10.48 0.99
N LYS A 466 3.44 10.97 1.29
CA LYS A 466 4.70 10.23 1.14
C LYS A 466 5.53 10.33 2.41
N ASP A 467 6.46 9.40 2.53
CA ASP A 467 7.41 9.35 3.63
C ASP A 467 8.82 9.59 3.08
N SER A 468 9.48 10.63 3.57
CA SER A 468 10.86 10.95 3.20
C SER A 468 11.85 9.86 3.62
N LEU A 469 11.57 9.09 4.69
CA LEU A 469 12.44 8.00 5.16
C LEU A 469 12.54 6.86 4.13
N ASN A 470 11.53 6.70 3.27
CA ASN A 470 11.57 5.74 2.16
C ASN A 470 12.53 6.16 1.04
N PHE A 471 13.00 7.42 1.04
CA PHE A 471 13.98 7.95 0.10
C PHE A 471 15.33 8.23 0.77
N ILE A 472 15.31 8.73 2.00
CA ILE A 472 16.46 9.20 2.77
C ILE A 472 16.48 8.38 4.06
N PRO A 473 17.07 7.16 4.06
CA PRO A 473 16.90 6.16 5.12
C PRO A 473 17.80 6.43 6.35
N ILE A 474 17.76 7.64 6.88
CA ILE A 474 18.48 8.11 8.07
C ILE A 474 17.53 8.95 8.92
N GLY A 475 17.81 9.08 10.22
CA GLY A 475 17.02 9.94 11.11
C GLY A 475 17.17 11.42 10.75
N LEU A 476 16.11 12.20 11.01
CA LEU A 476 16.03 13.62 10.68
C LEU A 476 17.21 14.45 11.20
N ALA A 477 17.71 14.14 12.41
CA ALA A 477 18.90 14.79 13.00
C ALA A 477 20.16 14.70 12.12
N GLN A 478 20.25 13.69 11.26
CA GLN A 478 21.41 13.44 10.40
C GLN A 478 21.30 14.17 9.05
N PHE A 479 20.13 14.70 8.68
CA PHE A 479 19.92 15.40 7.40
C PHE A 479 20.92 16.54 7.16
N PRO A 480 21.18 17.45 8.13
CA PRO A 480 22.08 18.57 7.91
C PRO A 480 23.49 18.15 7.52
N LYS A 481 24.04 17.13 8.20
CA LYS A 481 25.35 16.57 7.91
C LYS A 481 25.36 15.78 6.60
N ALA A 482 24.37 14.90 6.41
CA ALA A 482 24.31 14.01 5.25
C ALA A 482 24.08 14.75 3.93
N LEU A 483 23.32 15.85 3.94
CA LEU A 483 22.97 16.63 2.74
C LEU A 483 23.73 17.95 2.61
N GLY A 484 24.59 18.28 3.57
CA GLY A 484 25.37 19.51 3.58
C GLY A 484 24.50 20.77 3.70
N LEU A 485 23.56 20.82 4.65
CA LEU A 485 22.65 21.96 4.85
C LEU A 485 23.25 23.11 5.68
N GLY A 486 24.52 23.02 6.07
CA GLY A 486 25.18 23.98 6.96
C GLY A 486 24.92 23.73 8.45
N THR A 487 25.56 24.52 9.32
CA THR A 487 25.54 24.34 10.79
C THR A 487 24.37 25.02 11.50
N GLN A 488 23.56 25.82 10.80
CA GLN A 488 22.44 26.56 11.41
C GLN A 488 21.16 25.72 11.62
N LEU A 489 21.10 24.53 11.01
CA LEU A 489 19.99 23.61 11.13
C LEU A 489 20.45 22.39 11.95
N THR A 490 20.16 22.38 13.24
CA THR A 490 20.45 21.25 14.14
C THR A 490 19.18 20.86 14.87
N LYS A 491 18.81 19.59 14.87
CA LYS A 491 17.64 19.12 15.63
C LYS A 491 17.94 19.26 17.13
N GLY A 492 17.06 19.94 17.89
CA GLY A 492 17.13 20.00 19.35
C GLY A 492 16.58 18.75 20.02
N ASP A 493 16.76 18.65 21.34
CA ASP A 493 16.16 17.59 22.17
C ASP A 493 14.86 18.11 22.84
N PHE A 494 13.87 17.24 23.02
CA PHE A 494 12.56 17.60 23.58
C PHE A 494 12.10 16.64 24.69
N PRO A 495 11.50 17.13 25.80
CA PRO A 495 11.09 16.29 26.90
C PRO A 495 9.79 15.50 26.62
N HIS A 496 9.89 14.43 25.83
CA HIS A 496 8.74 13.65 25.38
C HIS A 496 7.88 13.06 26.51
N VAL A 497 8.47 12.68 27.64
CA VAL A 497 7.73 12.14 28.80
C VAL A 497 7.04 13.27 29.58
N PHE A 498 7.62 14.48 29.57
CA PHE A 498 7.01 15.67 30.17
C PHE A 498 5.82 16.20 29.37
N ASN A 499 5.70 15.85 28.09
CA ASN A 499 4.58 16.22 27.23
C ASN A 499 3.28 15.51 27.65
N GLN A 500 2.63 16.07 28.67
CA GLN A 500 1.35 15.63 29.19
C GLN A 500 0.40 16.83 29.34
N PRO A 501 -0.91 16.64 29.21
CA PRO A 501 -1.91 17.71 29.33
C PRO A 501 -1.76 18.60 30.56
N GLN A 502 -1.31 18.03 31.68
CA GLN A 502 -1.14 18.73 32.96
C GLN A 502 0.05 19.70 32.94
N ASN A 503 1.03 19.49 32.06
CA ASN A 503 2.23 20.30 31.92
C ASN A 503 2.12 21.32 30.78
N TRP A 504 1.03 21.32 30.02
CA TRP A 504 0.78 22.35 29.01
C TRP A 504 0.56 23.70 29.69
N GLY A 505 1.31 24.71 29.26
CA GLY A 505 1.37 26.01 29.94
C GLY A 505 2.36 26.09 31.11
N TYR A 506 3.14 25.03 31.37
CA TYR A 506 4.18 25.07 32.40
C TYR A 506 5.25 26.14 32.09
N VAL A 507 5.55 26.95 33.11
CA VAL A 507 6.65 27.92 33.12
C VAL A 507 7.40 27.74 34.44
N GLY A 508 8.66 27.31 34.37
CA GLY A 508 9.47 27.00 35.56
C GLY A 508 10.86 26.49 35.19
N PRO A 509 11.58 25.83 36.10
CA PRO A 509 12.89 25.21 35.78
C PRO A 509 12.79 24.11 34.71
N TYR A 510 13.91 23.84 34.03
CA TYR A 510 14.01 22.69 33.13
C TYR A 510 13.78 21.37 33.88
N CYS A 511 13.08 20.43 33.23
CA CYS A 511 12.80 19.12 33.79
C CYS A 511 14.04 18.21 33.82
N SER A 512 14.00 17.13 34.61
CA SER A 512 15.10 16.16 34.69
C SER A 512 15.32 15.45 33.36
N ILE A 513 16.52 14.88 33.19
CA ILE A 513 16.88 14.11 31.98
C ILE A 513 15.94 12.92 31.73
N ASP A 514 15.39 12.30 32.79
CA ASP A 514 14.44 11.19 32.67
C ASP A 514 13.17 11.59 31.88
N MET A 515 12.85 12.88 31.85
CA MET A 515 11.69 13.41 31.15
C MET A 515 11.89 13.54 29.63
N TYR A 516 13.12 13.41 29.14
CA TYR A 516 13.47 13.38 27.71
C TYR A 516 13.32 11.99 27.08
N GLY A 517 13.23 10.96 27.91
CA GLY A 517 13.11 9.57 27.45
C GLY A 517 14.39 9.04 26.79
N GLY A 518 14.37 7.75 26.44
CA GLY A 518 15.50 7.08 25.76
C GLY A 518 16.30 6.12 26.65
N LYS A 519 17.17 5.32 26.00
CA LYS A 519 18.11 4.41 26.68
C LYS A 519 19.40 5.18 27.00
N LYS A 520 20.03 4.92 28.15
CA LYS A 520 21.37 5.48 28.49
C LYS A 520 22.37 5.13 27.39
N ASN A 521 22.71 6.10 26.55
CA ASN A 521 23.59 5.99 25.39
C ASN A 521 24.30 7.36 25.15
N LYS A 522 25.09 7.50 24.08
CA LYS A 522 25.78 8.77 23.75
C LYS A 522 24.84 9.99 23.64
N GLN A 523 23.56 9.79 23.32
CA GLN A 523 22.56 10.86 23.29
C GLN A 523 22.17 11.31 24.70
N HIS A 524 22.13 10.38 25.66
CA HIS A 524 21.89 10.71 27.07
C HIS A 524 23.00 11.62 27.64
N ASP A 525 24.26 11.33 27.33
CA ASP A 525 25.37 12.17 27.79
C ASP A 525 25.31 13.57 27.17
N SER A 526 24.99 13.68 25.87
CA SER A 526 24.83 14.99 25.23
C SER A 526 23.65 15.81 25.78
N ILE A 527 22.54 15.15 26.14
CA ILE A 527 21.39 15.81 26.76
C ILE A 527 21.76 16.28 28.18
N ALA A 528 22.50 15.46 28.95
CA ALA A 528 22.96 15.84 30.28
C ALA A 528 23.86 17.07 30.24
N ASP A 529 24.84 17.08 29.33
CA ASP A 529 25.75 18.22 29.12
C ASP A 529 24.99 19.47 28.67
N TRP A 530 23.95 19.31 27.85
CA TRP A 530 23.12 20.42 27.40
C TRP A 530 22.22 20.95 28.53
N LEU A 531 21.59 20.07 29.32
CA LEU A 531 20.75 20.44 30.47
C LEU A 531 21.56 21.15 31.55
N ALA A 532 22.80 20.73 31.80
CA ALA A 532 23.71 21.42 32.70
C ALA A 532 23.95 22.88 32.28
N LYS A 533 23.96 23.17 30.97
CA LYS A 533 24.07 24.54 30.44
C LYS A 533 22.77 25.36 30.57
N GLN A 534 21.64 24.70 30.83
CA GLN A 534 20.34 25.36 31.05
C GLN A 534 20.05 25.63 32.54
N GLU A 535 20.97 25.29 33.45
CA GLU A 535 20.78 25.52 34.88
C GLU A 535 20.53 27.02 35.17
N GLY A 536 19.48 27.30 35.95
CA GLY A 536 19.04 28.67 36.27
C GLY A 536 18.22 29.37 35.18
N GLN A 537 18.01 28.76 34.01
CA GLN A 537 17.14 29.29 32.96
C GLN A 537 15.67 28.89 33.17
N VAL A 538 14.75 29.69 32.66
CA VAL A 538 13.30 29.41 32.68
C VAL A 538 12.89 28.61 31.44
N PHE A 539 12.33 27.43 31.67
CA PHE A 539 11.69 26.59 30.68
C PHE A 539 10.22 26.99 30.52
N ASN A 540 9.83 27.33 29.28
CA ASN A 540 8.44 27.52 28.89
C ASN A 540 8.04 26.37 27.96
N PHE A 541 7.20 25.47 28.47
CA PHE A 541 6.85 24.24 27.75
C PHE A 541 6.21 24.54 26.38
N ASN A 542 5.23 25.45 26.34
CA ASN A 542 4.49 25.75 25.11
C ASN A 542 5.39 26.31 24.02
N LYS A 543 6.34 27.18 24.40
CA LYS A 543 7.33 27.75 23.48
C LYS A 543 8.25 26.65 22.95
N GLU A 544 8.86 25.86 23.83
CA GLU A 544 9.80 24.81 23.41
C GLU A 544 9.13 23.71 22.58
N TYR A 545 7.89 23.35 22.93
CA TYR A 545 7.09 22.38 22.18
C TYR A 545 6.79 22.83 20.75
N LEU A 546 6.42 24.11 20.58
CA LEU A 546 6.19 24.68 19.25
C LEU A 546 7.51 24.84 18.47
N ASP A 547 8.55 25.38 19.10
CA ASP A 547 9.85 25.60 18.47
C ASP A 547 10.46 24.27 17.99
N TYR A 548 10.36 23.19 18.78
CA TYR A 548 10.82 21.86 18.42
C TYR A 548 10.12 21.31 17.17
N CYS A 549 8.78 21.28 17.15
CA CYS A 549 8.03 20.74 16.02
C CYS A 549 8.21 21.58 14.74
N LEU A 550 8.30 22.90 14.88
CA LEU A 550 8.63 23.79 13.75
C LEU A 550 10.02 23.49 13.19
N GLN A 551 11.01 23.28 14.07
CA GLN A 551 12.37 22.95 13.66
C GLN A 551 12.43 21.63 12.89
N ASP A 552 11.69 20.60 13.33
CA ASP A 552 11.59 19.33 12.62
C ASP A 552 11.00 19.48 11.21
N THR A 553 9.87 20.17 11.09
CA THR A 553 9.26 20.48 9.78
C THR A 553 10.22 21.26 8.87
N LEU A 554 11.03 22.17 9.43
CA LEU A 554 12.02 22.93 8.67
C LEU A 554 13.18 22.08 8.19
N ILE A 555 13.77 21.24 9.06
CA ILE A 555 14.86 20.32 8.68
C ILE A 555 14.37 19.35 7.61
N LEU A 556 13.14 18.84 7.76
CA LEU A 556 12.52 17.95 6.78
C LEU A 556 12.38 18.63 5.42
N ARG A 557 11.83 19.84 5.38
CA ARG A 557 11.67 20.65 4.17
C ARG A 557 13.00 20.90 3.47
N GLU A 558 13.99 21.41 4.19
CA GLU A 558 15.29 21.76 3.60
C GLU A 558 16.05 20.52 3.11
N GLY A 559 16.03 19.43 3.89
CA GLY A 559 16.64 18.17 3.47
C GLY A 559 15.97 17.58 2.22
N CYS A 560 14.64 17.53 2.19
CA CYS A 560 13.92 17.03 1.01
C CYS A 560 14.14 17.91 -0.22
N LEU A 561 14.19 19.24 -0.07
CA LEU A 561 14.47 20.15 -1.17
C LEU A 561 15.90 19.98 -1.70
N LYS A 562 16.89 19.89 -0.82
CA LYS A 562 18.27 19.64 -1.23
C LYS A 562 18.38 18.30 -1.94
N TYR A 563 17.79 17.24 -1.39
CA TYR A 563 17.76 15.92 -1.99
C TYR A 563 17.11 15.91 -3.38
N ALA A 564 15.93 16.52 -3.52
CA ALA A 564 15.22 16.60 -4.79
C ALA A 564 16.00 17.42 -5.84
N ARG A 565 16.62 18.54 -5.45
CA ARG A 565 17.48 19.34 -6.34
C ARG A 565 18.68 18.55 -6.83
N LEU A 566 19.42 17.88 -5.94
CA LEU A 566 20.58 17.07 -6.33
C LEU A 566 20.21 16.03 -7.40
N ILE A 567 19.04 15.38 -7.26
CA ILE A 567 18.58 14.38 -8.23
C ILE A 567 18.08 15.03 -9.52
N LYS A 568 17.36 16.15 -9.43
CA LYS A 568 16.88 16.90 -10.60
C LYS A 568 18.06 17.45 -11.42
N ASP A 569 19.09 17.97 -10.78
CA ASP A 569 20.26 18.55 -11.43
C ASP A 569 21.09 17.49 -12.17
N ILE A 570 21.26 16.30 -11.58
CA ILE A 570 22.04 15.21 -12.20
C ILE A 570 21.22 14.43 -13.22
N CYS A 571 20.00 14.04 -12.82
CA CYS A 571 19.21 13.05 -13.56
C CYS A 571 18.07 13.68 -14.36
N GLY A 572 17.73 14.95 -14.15
CA GLY A 572 16.56 15.58 -14.78
C GLY A 572 15.21 15.01 -14.32
N LEU A 573 15.17 14.39 -13.13
CA LEU A 573 13.98 13.70 -12.61
C LEU A 573 13.58 14.26 -11.23
N ASP A 574 12.28 14.44 -11.02
CA ASP A 574 11.76 14.74 -9.69
C ASP A 574 11.62 13.45 -8.85
N ALA A 575 12.43 13.35 -7.81
CA ALA A 575 12.51 12.21 -6.90
C ALA A 575 11.16 11.78 -6.32
N PHE A 576 10.38 12.73 -5.82
CA PHE A 576 9.11 12.45 -5.12
C PHE A 576 7.95 12.26 -6.09
N VAL A 577 8.12 12.56 -7.38
CA VAL A 577 7.13 12.26 -8.43
C VAL A 577 7.35 10.89 -9.06
N GLN A 578 8.62 10.50 -9.30
CA GLN A 578 8.93 9.25 -10.00
C GLN A 578 8.48 7.99 -9.24
N SER A 579 8.76 7.94 -7.94
CA SER A 579 8.65 6.71 -7.12
C SER A 579 8.06 7.00 -5.74
N ASN A 580 7.85 5.96 -4.93
CA ASN A 580 7.53 6.04 -3.49
C ASN A 580 8.70 5.60 -2.60
N THR A 581 9.75 5.03 -3.19
CA THR A 581 10.94 4.54 -2.48
C THR A 581 12.21 4.83 -3.25
N ILE A 582 13.34 4.87 -2.55
CA ILE A 582 14.69 5.01 -3.10
C ILE A 582 14.99 3.93 -4.14
N ALA A 583 14.63 2.68 -3.88
CA ALA A 583 14.88 1.57 -4.82
C ALA A 583 14.09 1.72 -6.12
N GLY A 584 12.83 2.17 -6.04
CA GLY A 584 12.06 2.49 -7.25
C GLY A 584 12.61 3.72 -7.98
N LEU A 585 13.12 4.72 -7.26
CA LEU A 585 13.73 5.90 -7.85
C LEU A 585 15.05 5.56 -8.55
N ALA A 586 15.92 4.78 -7.90
CA ALA A 586 17.18 4.31 -8.46
C ALA A 586 16.95 3.52 -9.76
N MET A 587 15.94 2.64 -9.79
CA MET A 587 15.55 1.93 -11.03
C MET A 587 15.05 2.90 -12.11
N SER A 588 14.23 3.90 -11.77
CA SER A 588 13.81 4.91 -12.74
C SER A 588 15.01 5.70 -13.29
N VAL A 589 15.94 6.11 -12.45
CA VAL A 589 17.15 6.82 -12.87
C VAL A 589 18.01 5.93 -13.77
N PHE A 590 18.29 4.70 -13.35
CA PHE A 590 19.04 3.73 -14.15
C PHE A 590 18.40 3.53 -15.53
N THR A 591 17.11 3.17 -15.57
CA THR A 591 16.40 2.86 -16.83
C THR A 591 16.21 4.06 -17.75
N THR A 592 16.26 5.29 -17.25
CA THR A 592 16.05 6.51 -18.08
C THR A 592 17.34 7.23 -18.45
N LYS A 593 18.43 7.03 -17.71
CA LYS A 593 19.69 7.78 -17.88
C LYS A 593 20.89 6.91 -18.22
N PHE A 594 20.95 5.68 -17.70
CA PHE A 594 22.17 4.85 -17.74
C PHE A 594 21.98 3.54 -18.52
N MET A 595 20.75 3.06 -18.69
CA MET A 595 20.47 1.85 -19.43
C MET A 595 20.58 2.09 -20.94
N GLU A 596 21.53 1.40 -21.57
CA GLU A 596 21.66 1.40 -23.03
C GLU A 596 20.49 0.64 -23.67
N PRO A 597 20.01 1.08 -24.86
CA PRO A 597 18.95 0.37 -25.58
C PRO A 597 19.30 -1.11 -25.82
N ASN A 598 18.31 -2.00 -25.65
CA ASN A 598 18.44 -3.43 -25.96
C ASN A 598 19.53 -4.20 -25.18
N THR A 599 19.89 -3.74 -23.97
CA THR A 599 20.91 -4.41 -23.14
C THR A 599 20.36 -5.29 -22.02
N LEU A 600 19.12 -5.04 -21.60
CA LEU A 600 18.45 -5.82 -20.56
C LEU A 600 17.26 -6.58 -21.14
N GLY A 601 17.39 -7.91 -21.22
CA GLY A 601 16.29 -8.79 -21.55
C GLY A 601 15.23 -8.79 -20.44
N ASP A 602 13.96 -8.78 -20.84
CA ASP A 602 12.83 -9.00 -19.94
C ASP A 602 12.59 -10.51 -19.85
N GLU A 603 12.95 -11.14 -18.73
CA GLU A 603 12.75 -12.59 -18.46
C GLU A 603 11.26 -12.98 -18.33
N GLY A 604 10.33 -12.19 -18.86
CA GLY A 604 8.88 -12.38 -18.80
C GLY A 604 8.32 -13.57 -19.59
N ALA A 605 9.16 -14.48 -20.08
CA ALA A 605 8.73 -15.78 -20.61
C ALA A 605 9.14 -16.89 -19.63
N PRO A 606 8.26 -17.86 -19.33
CA PRO A 606 8.61 -19.02 -18.52
C PRO A 606 9.50 -19.94 -19.34
N VAL A 607 10.75 -19.55 -19.58
CA VAL A 607 11.80 -20.52 -19.84
C VAL A 607 11.92 -21.26 -18.52
N GLN A 608 11.55 -22.55 -18.50
CA GLN A 608 11.91 -23.43 -17.40
C GLN A 608 13.43 -23.42 -17.29
N GLN A 609 13.99 -22.45 -16.56
CA GLN A 609 15.39 -22.45 -16.26
C GLN A 609 15.62 -23.68 -15.36
N PRO A 610 16.52 -24.60 -15.73
CA PRO A 610 16.77 -25.82 -14.96
C PRO A 610 17.33 -25.54 -13.56
N ILE A 611 17.72 -24.29 -13.28
CA ILE A 611 18.23 -23.81 -11.99
C ILE A 611 17.38 -22.60 -11.57
N ARG A 612 16.78 -22.64 -10.38
CA ARG A 612 16.19 -21.45 -9.75
C ARG A 612 17.33 -20.58 -9.23
N LEU A 613 17.78 -19.60 -10.02
CA LEU A 613 18.89 -18.72 -9.64
C LEU A 613 18.66 -17.97 -8.31
N GLU A 614 17.40 -17.82 -7.90
CA GLU A 614 17.00 -17.34 -6.58
C GLU A 614 17.61 -18.16 -5.43
N GLU A 615 17.78 -19.48 -5.62
CA GLU A 615 18.39 -20.39 -4.63
C GLU A 615 19.90 -20.19 -4.52
N ALA A 616 20.53 -19.59 -5.54
CA ALA A 616 21.94 -19.20 -5.53
C ALA A 616 22.17 -17.78 -4.99
N LEU A 617 21.11 -17.03 -4.65
CA LEU A 617 21.23 -15.66 -4.15
C LEU A 617 21.56 -15.65 -2.65
N PHE A 618 22.83 -15.47 -2.32
CA PHE A 618 23.31 -15.25 -0.95
C PHE A 618 23.69 -13.79 -0.72
N GLY A 619 23.56 -13.32 0.52
CA GLY A 619 24.01 -11.98 0.94
C GLY A 619 25.52 -11.87 1.14
N GLY A 620 25.94 -10.82 1.85
CA GLY A 620 27.32 -10.69 2.33
C GLY A 620 27.70 -11.78 3.34
N ARG A 621 29.00 -12.06 3.47
CA ARG A 621 29.53 -12.98 4.48
C ARG A 621 29.84 -12.19 5.77
N THR A 622 29.29 -12.62 6.89
CA THR A 622 29.59 -12.04 8.21
C THR A 622 30.01 -13.15 9.17
N GLU A 623 31.11 -12.96 9.89
CA GLU A 623 31.65 -13.96 10.81
C GLU A 623 32.50 -13.33 11.91
N ALA A 624 32.36 -13.86 13.12
CA ALA A 624 33.21 -13.54 14.27
C ALA A 624 34.13 -14.74 14.52
N PHE A 625 35.44 -14.55 14.35
CA PHE A 625 36.44 -15.61 14.49
C PHE A 625 37.05 -15.61 15.89
N VAL A 626 37.29 -14.41 16.42
CA VAL A 626 37.94 -14.21 17.72
C VAL A 626 37.06 -13.30 18.57
N PRO A 627 36.57 -13.76 19.75
CA PRO A 627 35.66 -12.99 20.59
C PRO A 627 36.32 -11.77 21.23
N HIS A 628 37.64 -11.81 21.43
CA HIS A 628 38.39 -10.74 22.08
C HIS A 628 39.83 -10.68 21.58
N ALA A 629 40.31 -9.48 21.27
CA ALA A 629 41.68 -9.20 20.85
C ALA A 629 42.16 -7.87 21.41
N GLU A 630 43.43 -7.82 21.82
CA GLU A 630 44.11 -6.62 22.30
C GLU A 630 45.37 -6.38 21.49
N ALA A 631 45.70 -5.11 21.26
CA ALA A 631 46.96 -4.71 20.67
C ALA A 631 48.08 -4.86 21.70
N THR A 632 49.26 -5.26 21.24
CA THR A 632 50.48 -5.34 22.06
C THR A 632 51.54 -4.37 21.52
N GLU A 633 52.74 -4.37 22.08
CA GLU A 633 53.87 -3.59 21.55
C GLU A 633 54.29 -4.04 20.14
N THR A 634 54.03 -5.30 19.79
CA THR A 634 54.49 -5.91 18.52
C THR A 634 53.36 -6.27 17.57
N VAL A 635 52.12 -6.32 18.05
CA VAL A 635 50.94 -6.70 17.27
C VAL A 635 49.93 -5.57 17.31
N GLU A 636 49.65 -4.99 16.15
CA GLU A 636 48.60 -3.99 15.98
C GLU A 636 47.27 -4.65 15.61
N LEU A 637 46.17 -3.97 15.91
CA LEU A 637 44.85 -4.32 15.39
C LEU A 637 44.48 -3.36 14.26
N ARG A 638 44.06 -3.90 13.12
CA ARG A 638 43.65 -3.14 11.95
C ARG A 638 42.18 -3.40 11.62
N TYR A 639 41.50 -2.36 11.17
CA TYR A 639 40.13 -2.43 10.64
C TYR A 639 40.16 -1.82 9.25
N ARG A 640 39.95 -2.66 8.23
CA ARG A 640 39.80 -2.21 6.84
C ARG A 640 38.38 -2.44 6.31
N ASP A 641 37.91 -1.50 5.50
CA ASP A 641 36.67 -1.57 4.72
C ASP A 641 36.96 -1.35 3.23
N VAL A 642 36.14 -1.90 2.35
CA VAL A 642 36.28 -1.69 0.90
C VAL A 642 35.77 -0.31 0.51
N LEU A 643 36.64 0.49 -0.08
CA LEU A 643 36.36 1.82 -0.56
C LEU A 643 35.39 1.78 -1.74
N LYS A 644 34.32 2.56 -1.62
CA LYS A 644 33.41 2.87 -2.72
C LYS A 644 33.99 4.12 -3.37
N ALA A 645 34.42 4.07 -4.62
CA ALA A 645 35.00 5.24 -5.29
C ALA A 645 34.01 6.40 -5.34
N GLU A 646 34.56 7.59 -5.22
CA GLU A 646 33.80 8.82 -5.04
C GLU A 646 34.36 9.87 -5.98
N SER A 647 33.50 10.63 -6.65
CA SER A 647 33.92 11.80 -7.42
C SER A 647 34.33 12.98 -6.53
N SER A 648 34.45 12.80 -5.21
CA SER A 648 34.71 13.89 -4.26
C SER A 648 36.19 14.13 -3.93
N GLY A 649 37.08 13.20 -4.28
CA GLY A 649 38.48 13.26 -3.87
C GLY A 649 38.64 13.27 -2.34
N SER A 650 39.86 13.49 -1.86
CA SER A 650 40.11 13.74 -0.43
C SER A 650 39.99 15.23 -0.12
N PRO A 651 39.50 15.63 1.08
CA PRO A 651 39.45 17.03 1.47
C PRO A 651 40.82 17.70 1.34
N GLY A 652 40.89 18.85 0.66
CA GLY A 652 42.12 19.64 0.53
C GLY A 652 43.10 19.20 -0.57
N MET A 653 42.69 18.35 -1.53
CA MET A 653 43.52 18.04 -2.70
C MET A 653 43.86 19.29 -3.53
N ALA A 654 45.14 19.47 -3.84
CA ALA A 654 45.61 20.47 -4.79
C ALA A 654 45.18 20.12 -6.24
N GLU A 655 45.09 21.12 -7.13
CA GLU A 655 44.53 20.93 -8.48
C GLU A 655 45.34 19.97 -9.37
N ASP A 656 46.66 19.94 -9.20
CA ASP A 656 47.55 18.97 -9.84
C ASP A 656 47.27 17.53 -9.36
N ALA A 657 47.06 17.34 -8.06
CA ALA A 657 46.67 16.06 -7.47
C ALA A 657 45.29 15.60 -7.94
N LYS A 658 44.34 16.51 -8.17
CA LYS A 658 43.03 16.19 -8.74
C LYS A 658 43.15 15.72 -10.19
N ALA A 659 43.94 16.41 -11.03
CA ALA A 659 44.16 16.01 -12.42
C ALA A 659 44.81 14.62 -12.52
N ALA A 660 45.84 14.36 -11.69
CA ALA A 660 46.47 13.05 -11.60
C ALA A 660 45.48 11.96 -11.13
N TYR A 661 44.63 12.27 -10.14
CA TYR A 661 43.58 11.36 -9.69
C TYR A 661 42.61 11.02 -10.83
N MET A 662 42.07 12.02 -11.53
CA MET A 662 41.14 11.84 -12.65
C MET A 662 41.74 10.99 -13.79
N ALA A 663 43.02 11.24 -14.14
CA ALA A 663 43.72 10.45 -15.15
C ALA A 663 43.88 8.99 -14.72
N SER A 664 44.35 8.76 -13.48
CA SER A 664 44.52 7.41 -12.93
C SER A 664 43.19 6.66 -12.75
N PHE A 665 42.10 7.39 -12.53
CA PHE A 665 40.76 6.84 -12.40
C PHE A 665 40.23 6.39 -13.77
N PHE A 666 40.42 7.22 -14.81
CA PHE A 666 40.06 6.85 -16.17
C PHE A 666 40.85 5.65 -16.69
N GLU A 667 42.17 5.61 -16.43
CA GLU A 667 43.02 4.50 -16.85
C GLU A 667 42.61 3.15 -16.22
N ARG A 668 42.21 3.17 -14.93
CA ARG A 668 41.83 1.95 -14.21
C ARG A 668 40.38 1.53 -14.41
N GLU A 669 39.46 2.48 -14.29
CA GLU A 669 38.02 2.22 -14.24
C GLU A 669 37.33 2.44 -15.60
N GLY A 670 38.01 3.06 -16.57
CA GLY A 670 37.43 3.44 -17.86
C GLY A 670 36.42 4.59 -17.78
N VAL A 671 36.22 5.18 -16.59
CA VAL A 671 35.23 6.24 -16.33
C VAL A 671 35.92 7.60 -16.28
N ARG A 672 35.46 8.55 -17.10
CA ARG A 672 35.94 9.94 -17.07
C ARG A 672 35.20 10.71 -15.98
N LEU A 673 35.93 11.18 -14.98
CA LEU A 673 35.40 12.13 -14.00
C LEU A 673 35.37 13.53 -14.63
N GLU A 674 34.27 14.27 -14.47
CA GLU A 674 34.17 15.66 -14.95
C GLU A 674 34.77 16.65 -13.95
N LYS A 675 34.62 16.37 -12.64
CA LYS A 675 35.12 17.21 -11.56
C LYS A 675 35.36 16.40 -10.28
N VAL A 676 36.29 16.90 -9.45
CA VAL A 676 36.63 16.33 -8.15
C VAL A 676 36.41 17.38 -7.06
N GLU A 677 35.23 17.34 -6.43
CA GLU A 677 34.79 18.32 -5.43
C GLU A 677 34.07 17.64 -4.26
N GLU A 678 34.39 18.03 -3.03
CA GLU A 678 33.72 17.51 -1.85
C GLU A 678 32.24 17.93 -1.85
N ASN A 679 31.34 16.94 -1.89
CA ASN A 679 29.90 17.16 -1.80
C ASN A 679 29.24 16.05 -0.99
N PRO A 680 29.08 16.24 0.33
CA PRO A 680 28.50 15.24 1.22
C PRO A 680 27.12 14.75 0.77
N GLY A 681 26.29 15.66 0.26
CA GLY A 681 24.95 15.35 -0.24
C GLY A 681 24.97 14.45 -1.47
N LEU A 682 25.81 14.74 -2.46
CA LEU A 682 25.96 13.88 -3.64
C LEU A 682 26.50 12.51 -3.28
N ARG A 683 27.53 12.47 -2.41
CA ARG A 683 28.11 11.23 -1.90
C ARG A 683 27.04 10.36 -1.23
N PHE A 684 26.23 10.97 -0.37
CA PHE A 684 25.14 10.29 0.31
C PHE A 684 24.11 9.73 -0.70
N VAL A 685 23.63 10.55 -1.64
CA VAL A 685 22.64 10.16 -2.65
C VAL A 685 23.16 9.02 -3.53
N ALA A 686 24.36 9.13 -4.07
CA ALA A 686 24.96 8.10 -4.92
C ALA A 686 25.09 6.76 -4.17
N LYS A 687 25.57 6.79 -2.93
CA LYS A 687 25.72 5.58 -2.10
C LYS A 687 24.39 4.87 -1.88
N ILE A 688 23.33 5.60 -1.49
CA ILE A 688 22.03 4.98 -1.23
C ILE A 688 21.34 4.50 -2.52
N PHE A 689 21.61 5.13 -3.67
CA PHE A 689 21.12 4.70 -4.97
C PHE A 689 21.73 3.36 -5.39
N LEU A 690 23.05 3.25 -5.38
CA LEU A 690 23.76 2.03 -5.78
C LEU A 690 23.35 0.84 -4.89
N ASN A 691 23.31 1.06 -3.57
CA ASN A 691 22.87 0.04 -2.61
C ASN A 691 21.41 -0.39 -2.80
N SER A 692 20.55 0.51 -3.30
CA SER A 692 19.13 0.20 -3.53
C SER A 692 18.88 -0.41 -4.91
N LEU A 693 19.72 -0.13 -5.90
CA LEU A 693 19.53 -0.56 -7.29
C LEU A 693 19.73 -2.07 -7.44
N TRP A 694 20.84 -2.63 -6.94
CA TRP A 694 21.07 -4.07 -7.05
C TRP A 694 19.99 -4.88 -6.31
N GLY A 695 19.57 -4.41 -5.13
CA GLY A 695 18.47 -5.03 -4.37
C GLY A 695 17.13 -4.96 -5.11
N LYS A 696 16.93 -3.96 -5.98
CA LYS A 696 15.73 -3.81 -6.80
C LYS A 696 15.69 -4.81 -7.95
N PHE A 697 16.83 -5.18 -8.54
CA PHE A 697 16.91 -6.26 -9.52
C PHE A 697 16.53 -7.61 -8.91
N CYS A 698 16.81 -7.83 -7.61
CA CYS A 698 16.46 -9.05 -6.88
C CYS A 698 15.07 -9.01 -6.23
N GLN A 699 14.19 -8.07 -6.63
CA GLN A 699 12.90 -7.94 -5.99
C GLN A 699 12.02 -9.17 -6.26
N ARG A 700 11.60 -9.85 -5.20
CA ARG A 700 10.58 -10.91 -5.28
C ARG A 700 9.29 -10.41 -5.92
N ASP A 701 8.68 -11.25 -6.73
CA ASP A 701 7.39 -11.05 -7.37
C ASP A 701 6.19 -11.44 -6.48
N ASP A 702 6.42 -12.30 -5.48
CA ASP A 702 5.39 -12.86 -4.56
C ASP A 702 5.00 -11.96 -3.36
N LEU A 703 5.06 -10.63 -3.53
CA LEU A 703 4.84 -9.71 -2.43
C LEU A 703 3.41 -9.78 -1.86
N THR A 704 3.32 -9.71 -0.53
CA THR A 704 2.02 -9.56 0.14
C THR A 704 1.48 -8.18 -0.20
N SER A 705 0.27 -8.15 -0.76
CA SER A 705 -0.50 -6.94 -0.98
C SER A 705 -1.49 -6.75 0.17
N THR A 706 -1.67 -5.51 0.60
CA THR A 706 -2.67 -5.13 1.60
C THR A 706 -3.61 -4.12 1.00
N GLU A 707 -4.91 -4.34 1.21
CA GLU A 707 -5.97 -3.49 0.70
C GLU A 707 -7.00 -3.24 1.78
N ILE A 708 -7.50 -2.01 1.87
CA ILE A 708 -8.67 -1.70 2.69
C ILE A 708 -9.88 -1.83 1.77
N VAL A 709 -10.90 -2.57 2.19
CA VAL A 709 -12.21 -2.68 1.54
C VAL A 709 -13.29 -2.14 2.46
N ASP A 710 -14.25 -1.43 1.88
CA ASP A 710 -15.32 -0.67 2.53
C ASP A 710 -16.71 -1.19 2.14
N SER A 711 -16.74 -2.27 1.37
CA SER A 711 -17.96 -2.94 0.98
C SER A 711 -17.78 -4.45 1.06
N TYR A 712 -18.88 -5.12 1.37
CA TYR A 712 -18.96 -6.57 1.32
C TYR A 712 -18.64 -7.11 -0.07
N GLU A 713 -19.02 -6.39 -1.14
CA GLU A 713 -18.76 -6.78 -2.53
C GLU A 713 -17.26 -6.83 -2.84
N ALA A 714 -16.53 -5.75 -2.56
CA ALA A 714 -15.09 -5.69 -2.78
C ALA A 714 -14.36 -6.75 -1.93
N TRP A 715 -14.82 -6.96 -0.70
CA TRP A 715 -14.31 -8.00 0.17
C TRP A 715 -14.52 -9.42 -0.40
N LEU A 716 -15.75 -9.75 -0.81
CA LEU A 716 -16.11 -11.05 -1.35
C LEU A 716 -15.41 -11.31 -2.70
N GLN A 717 -15.30 -10.29 -3.55
CA GLN A 717 -14.57 -10.37 -4.81
C GLN A 717 -13.12 -10.81 -4.58
N ARG A 718 -12.44 -10.25 -3.59
CA ARG A 718 -11.06 -10.66 -3.24
C ARG A 718 -10.99 -12.05 -2.61
N LEU A 719 -11.94 -12.42 -1.77
CA LEU A 719 -11.95 -13.77 -1.16
C LEU A 719 -12.22 -14.88 -2.17
N THR A 720 -12.99 -14.60 -3.21
CA THR A 720 -13.38 -15.57 -4.23
C THR A 720 -12.49 -15.54 -5.46
N ASP A 721 -11.57 -14.59 -5.56
CA ASP A 721 -10.63 -14.47 -6.66
C ASP A 721 -9.65 -15.67 -6.65
N PRO A 722 -9.73 -16.56 -7.66
CA PRO A 722 -8.90 -17.76 -7.72
C PRO A 722 -7.42 -17.45 -7.98
N SER A 723 -7.09 -16.23 -8.44
CA SER A 723 -5.72 -15.79 -8.72
C SER A 723 -4.97 -15.36 -7.46
N ILE A 724 -5.63 -15.23 -6.31
CA ILE A 724 -5.00 -14.79 -5.05
C ILE A 724 -5.20 -15.77 -3.90
N LYS A 725 -4.27 -15.70 -2.95
CA LYS A 725 -4.27 -16.42 -1.68
C LYS A 725 -4.36 -15.41 -0.56
N VAL A 726 -5.55 -15.29 0.03
CA VAL A 726 -5.77 -14.44 1.19
C VAL A 726 -5.03 -15.00 2.41
N LYS A 727 -4.30 -14.13 3.10
CA LYS A 727 -3.49 -14.43 4.28
C LYS A 727 -4.19 -14.04 5.58
N SER A 728 -4.78 -12.84 5.62
CA SER A 728 -5.51 -12.34 6.77
C SER A 728 -6.65 -11.41 6.33
N CYS A 729 -7.63 -11.29 7.20
CA CYS A 729 -8.70 -10.31 7.06
C CYS A 729 -9.07 -9.77 8.45
N GLU A 730 -8.91 -8.47 8.65
CA GLU A 730 -9.09 -7.82 9.95
C GLU A 730 -10.01 -6.61 9.82
N PRO A 731 -11.04 -6.46 10.66
CA PRO A 731 -11.87 -5.27 10.66
C PRO A 731 -11.07 -4.04 11.12
N ILE A 732 -11.24 -2.91 10.43
CA ILE A 732 -10.76 -1.59 10.83
C ILE A 732 -11.99 -0.71 11.10
N GLY A 733 -12.27 -0.45 12.37
CA GLY A 733 -13.48 0.27 12.78
C GLY A 733 -14.76 -0.50 12.43
N GLU A 734 -15.87 0.21 12.27
CA GLU A 734 -17.19 -0.41 12.04
C GLU A 734 -17.48 -0.69 10.55
N SER A 735 -16.76 -0.05 9.63
CA SER A 735 -17.13 0.00 8.20
C SER A 735 -16.06 -0.52 7.23
N PHE A 736 -14.86 -0.86 7.70
CA PHE A 736 -13.76 -1.26 6.81
C PHE A 736 -13.18 -2.62 7.20
N MET A 737 -12.67 -3.34 6.20
CA MET A 737 -11.87 -4.55 6.37
C MET A 737 -10.51 -4.35 5.72
N MET A 738 -9.45 -4.70 6.42
CA MET A 738 -8.11 -4.85 5.85
C MET A 738 -7.94 -6.28 5.37
N LEU A 739 -7.53 -6.43 4.12
CA LEU A 739 -7.24 -7.72 3.49
C LEU A 739 -5.75 -7.78 3.18
N GLU A 740 -5.09 -8.84 3.63
CA GLU A 740 -3.76 -9.20 3.12
C GLU A 740 -3.87 -10.41 2.20
N TYR A 741 -3.26 -10.34 1.03
CA TYR A 741 -3.24 -11.44 0.07
C TYR A 741 -1.93 -11.51 -0.70
N LYS A 742 -1.65 -12.68 -1.26
CA LYS A 742 -0.56 -12.90 -2.22
C LYS A 742 -1.12 -13.41 -3.54
N PRO A 743 -0.45 -13.18 -4.67
CA PRO A 743 -0.76 -13.87 -5.91
C PRO A 743 -0.59 -15.40 -5.76
N ARG A 744 -1.39 -16.21 -6.48
CA ARG A 744 -1.19 -17.66 -6.60
C ARG A 744 -0.38 -17.93 -7.86
N PHE A 745 0.89 -18.32 -7.67
CA PHE A 745 1.80 -18.73 -8.74
C PHE A 745 1.14 -19.64 -9.78
N GLY A 746 1.25 -19.25 -11.06
CA GLY A 746 0.81 -20.05 -12.21
C GLY A 746 -0.55 -19.67 -12.80
N GLY A 747 -1.16 -18.57 -12.35
CA GLY A 747 -2.35 -18.01 -12.99
C GLY A 747 -2.02 -17.37 -14.34
N ALA A 748 -2.81 -17.68 -15.38
CA ALA A 748 -2.71 -17.06 -16.69
C ALA A 748 -3.00 -15.54 -16.59
N GLY A 749 -1.96 -14.73 -16.45
CA GLY A 749 -2.06 -13.27 -16.32
C GLY A 749 -0.99 -12.62 -15.44
N GLU A 750 -0.18 -13.38 -14.70
CA GLU A 750 0.89 -12.81 -13.88
C GLU A 750 2.04 -12.28 -14.74
N ARG A 751 2.35 -11.00 -14.55
CA ARG A 751 3.48 -10.32 -15.17
C ARG A 751 4.63 -10.37 -14.15
N ALA A 752 5.74 -11.01 -14.50
CA ALA A 752 6.98 -10.88 -13.75
C ALA A 752 7.28 -9.39 -13.52
N PHE A 753 7.94 -9.06 -12.40
CA PHE A 753 8.39 -7.68 -12.17
C PHE A 753 9.26 -7.26 -13.37
N LYS A 754 8.81 -6.26 -14.14
CA LYS A 754 9.38 -5.83 -15.44
C LYS A 754 10.91 -5.60 -15.42
N TYR A 755 11.48 -5.37 -14.25
CA TYR A 755 12.90 -5.04 -14.07
C TYR A 755 13.63 -6.03 -13.16
N ALA A 756 13.05 -7.20 -12.89
CA ALA A 756 13.73 -8.25 -12.13
C ALA A 756 14.86 -8.83 -12.97
N ASN A 757 16.03 -8.97 -12.37
CA ASN A 757 17.18 -9.66 -12.94
C ASN A 757 18.00 -10.25 -11.79
N VAL A 758 17.57 -11.41 -11.31
CA VAL A 758 18.23 -12.15 -10.23
C VAL A 758 19.70 -12.46 -10.54
N PRO A 759 20.11 -12.82 -11.79
CA PRO A 759 21.52 -13.00 -12.13
C PRO A 759 22.42 -11.84 -11.72
N ILE A 760 22.02 -10.58 -11.99
CA ILE A 760 22.79 -9.39 -11.59
C ILE A 760 23.06 -9.40 -10.08
N GLY A 761 22.05 -9.73 -9.29
CA GLY A 761 22.17 -9.88 -7.84
C GLY A 761 23.14 -10.95 -7.41
N VAL A 762 23.00 -12.15 -7.98
CA VAL A 762 23.85 -13.31 -7.67
C VAL A 762 25.32 -12.99 -7.95
N PHE A 763 25.64 -12.41 -9.11
CA PHE A 763 27.01 -12.05 -9.45
C PHE A 763 27.53 -10.90 -8.59
N THR A 764 26.72 -9.86 -8.34
CA THR A 764 27.11 -8.72 -7.49
C THR A 764 27.53 -9.20 -6.10
N THR A 765 26.70 -10.02 -5.43
CA THR A 765 27.02 -10.49 -4.08
C THR A 765 28.12 -11.56 -4.06
N SER A 766 28.23 -12.37 -5.12
CA SER A 766 29.30 -13.37 -5.24
C SER A 766 30.67 -12.71 -5.42
N HIS A 767 30.78 -11.69 -6.27
CA HIS A 767 32.02 -10.93 -6.41
C HIS A 767 32.42 -10.22 -5.12
N ALA A 768 31.46 -9.64 -4.38
CA ALA A 768 31.75 -9.06 -3.07
C ALA A 768 32.31 -10.11 -2.09
N ARG A 769 31.72 -11.31 -2.04
CA ARG A 769 32.24 -12.41 -1.21
C ARG A 769 33.63 -12.88 -1.64
N LEU A 770 33.89 -13.02 -2.94
CA LEU A 770 35.21 -13.42 -3.45
C LEU A 770 36.30 -12.42 -3.03
N ARG A 771 36.03 -11.12 -3.13
CA ARG A 771 36.98 -10.08 -2.66
C ARG A 771 37.26 -10.16 -1.16
N LEU A 772 36.23 -10.43 -0.35
CA LEU A 772 36.44 -10.67 1.07
C LEU A 772 37.26 -11.96 1.29
N TYR A 773 36.97 -13.04 0.56
CA TYR A 773 37.70 -14.31 0.68
C TYR A 773 39.18 -14.18 0.30
N GLU A 774 39.52 -13.42 -0.73
CA GLU A 774 40.93 -13.10 -1.08
C GLU A 774 41.66 -12.45 0.10
N ALA A 775 41.02 -11.50 0.80
CA ALA A 775 41.60 -10.87 1.99
C ALA A 775 41.70 -11.86 3.17
N LEU A 776 40.67 -12.66 3.41
CA LEU A 776 40.65 -13.65 4.48
C LEU A 776 41.69 -14.76 4.28
N GLU A 777 41.90 -15.22 3.04
CA GLU A 777 42.90 -16.23 2.70
C GLU A 777 44.31 -15.73 2.96
N GLY A 778 44.64 -14.49 2.53
CA GLY A 778 45.94 -13.89 2.82
C GLY A 778 46.16 -13.56 4.30
N LEU A 779 45.10 -13.27 5.05
CA LEU A 779 45.17 -12.99 6.49
C LEU A 779 45.28 -14.26 7.34
N GLY A 780 44.64 -15.36 6.93
CA GLY A 780 44.65 -16.64 7.63
C GLY A 780 44.11 -16.55 9.06
N THR A 781 44.84 -17.11 10.02
CA THR A 781 44.45 -17.14 11.45
C THR A 781 44.50 -15.78 12.15
N ARG A 782 44.98 -14.73 11.48
CA ARG A 782 45.06 -13.37 12.01
C ARG A 782 43.74 -12.62 11.95
N VAL A 783 42.75 -13.14 11.22
CA VAL A 783 41.41 -12.55 11.14
C VAL A 783 40.72 -12.64 12.51
N ILE A 784 40.14 -11.51 12.93
CA ILE A 784 39.36 -11.37 14.16
C ILE A 784 37.86 -11.39 13.83
N TYR A 785 37.46 -10.60 12.84
CA TYR A 785 36.06 -10.38 12.48
C TYR A 785 35.96 -9.99 11.00
N ALA A 786 34.85 -10.34 10.34
CA ALA A 786 34.54 -9.88 9.00
C ALA A 786 33.04 -9.59 8.83
N ASP A 787 32.69 -8.54 8.09
CA ASP A 787 31.30 -8.26 7.69
C ASP A 787 31.23 -7.65 6.30
N THR A 788 30.81 -8.47 5.32
CA THR A 788 30.48 -8.12 3.94
C THR A 788 31.63 -7.52 3.14
N ASP A 789 31.97 -6.27 3.41
CA ASP A 789 33.02 -5.45 2.80
C ASP A 789 34.14 -5.08 3.79
N SER A 790 34.06 -5.54 5.04
CA SER A 790 35.01 -5.20 6.09
C SER A 790 35.75 -6.40 6.71
N VAL A 791 36.97 -6.16 7.18
CA VAL A 791 37.78 -7.13 7.93
C VAL A 791 38.56 -6.46 9.07
N VAL A 792 38.56 -7.12 10.23
CA VAL A 792 39.37 -6.77 11.40
C VAL A 792 40.41 -7.87 11.61
N TYR A 793 41.66 -7.51 11.79
CA TYR A 793 42.76 -8.49 11.87
C TYR A 793 43.93 -8.00 12.73
N ARG A 794 44.77 -8.96 13.15
CA ARG A 794 46.07 -8.71 13.79
C ARG A 794 47.14 -8.47 12.74
N CYS A 795 47.97 -7.46 12.93
CA CYS A 795 49.02 -7.08 12.00
C CYS A 795 50.37 -7.01 12.72
N SER A 796 51.37 -7.73 12.19
CA SER A 796 52.77 -7.63 12.60
C SER A 796 53.64 -7.13 11.44
N PRO A 797 54.78 -6.47 11.70
CA PRO A 797 55.65 -5.95 10.65
C PRO A 797 56.10 -7.03 9.65
N GLY A 798 55.94 -6.75 8.35
CA GLY A 798 56.36 -7.64 7.26
C GLY A 798 55.39 -8.77 6.91
N GLU A 799 54.26 -8.89 7.60
CA GLU A 799 53.20 -9.82 7.23
C GLU A 799 52.33 -9.27 6.09
N TYR A 800 51.60 -10.16 5.41
CA TYR A 800 50.62 -9.74 4.40
C TYR A 800 49.55 -8.84 5.02
N GLU A 801 49.17 -7.81 4.29
CA GLU A 801 47.99 -7.01 4.56
C GLU A 801 47.16 -6.90 3.27
N PRO A 802 45.82 -6.85 3.36
CA PRO A 802 44.98 -6.54 2.22
C PRO A 802 45.46 -5.23 1.56
N PRO A 803 45.78 -5.21 0.26
CA PRO A 803 46.42 -4.05 -0.35
C PRO A 803 45.51 -2.82 -0.24
N GLY A 804 46.03 -1.76 0.39
CA GLY A 804 45.30 -0.52 0.61
C GLY A 804 45.30 0.36 -0.64
N GLY A 805 44.36 1.30 -0.71
CA GLY A 805 44.38 2.33 -1.74
C GLY A 805 43.20 3.29 -1.70
N SER A 806 43.16 4.21 -2.67
CA SER A 806 42.19 5.32 -2.75
C SER A 806 41.18 5.19 -3.91
N SER A 807 41.15 4.04 -4.58
CA SER A 807 40.30 3.76 -5.76
C SER A 807 39.17 2.78 -5.44
N LEU A 808 38.22 2.63 -6.38
CA LEU A 808 37.05 1.78 -6.21
C LEU A 808 37.47 0.33 -5.89
N GLY A 809 36.85 -0.27 -4.88
CA GLY A 809 37.10 -1.67 -4.56
C GLY A 809 38.44 -1.95 -3.84
N GLN A 810 39.20 -0.91 -3.49
CA GLN A 810 40.43 -1.04 -2.70
C GLN A 810 40.14 -0.98 -1.19
N TRP A 811 41.00 -1.55 -0.36
CA TRP A 811 40.85 -1.50 1.09
C TRP A 811 41.28 -0.13 1.64
N THR A 812 40.52 0.42 2.58
CA THR A 812 40.85 1.64 3.32
C THR A 812 40.77 1.39 4.83
N ASP A 813 41.57 2.12 5.61
CA ASP A 813 41.52 2.05 7.06
C ASP A 813 40.28 2.78 7.61
N GLU A 814 39.55 2.13 8.51
CA GLU A 814 38.41 2.69 9.26
C GLU A 814 38.85 3.39 10.56
N VAL A 815 40.02 3.00 11.09
CA VAL A 815 40.62 3.70 12.24
C VAL A 815 41.19 5.03 11.75
N PRO A 816 40.80 6.18 12.34
CA PRO A 816 41.30 7.48 11.89
C PRO A 816 42.82 7.58 11.93
N ALA A 817 43.39 8.34 10.98
CA ALA A 817 44.83 8.54 10.92
C ALA A 817 45.39 9.11 12.24
N GLY A 818 46.49 8.51 12.71
CA GLY A 818 47.12 8.86 14.00
C GLY A 818 46.50 8.20 15.23
N CYS A 819 45.36 7.52 15.08
CA CYS A 819 44.76 6.75 16.16
C CYS A 819 45.18 5.27 16.09
N ARG A 820 45.17 4.59 17.24
CA ARG A 820 45.49 3.16 17.36
C ARG A 820 44.32 2.39 17.97
N MET A 821 43.87 1.33 17.32
CA MET A 821 42.88 0.42 17.92
C MET A 821 43.57 -0.47 18.96
N VAL A 822 43.20 -0.32 20.22
CA VAL A 822 43.85 -1.02 21.35
C VAL A 822 43.13 -2.30 21.74
N GLN A 823 41.82 -2.39 21.50
CA GLN A 823 41.02 -3.54 21.87
C GLN A 823 39.84 -3.71 20.91
N PHE A 824 39.53 -4.96 20.57
CA PHE A 824 38.34 -5.37 19.85
C PHE A 824 37.65 -6.50 20.60
N THR A 825 36.35 -6.40 20.81
CA THR A 825 35.54 -7.43 21.47
C THR A 825 34.24 -7.65 20.70
N THR A 826 33.87 -8.91 20.48
CA THR A 826 32.63 -9.28 19.80
C THR A 826 31.90 -10.40 20.56
N GLY A 827 30.58 -10.23 20.70
CA GLY A 827 29.69 -11.28 21.20
C GLY A 827 29.14 -12.18 20.08
N GLY A 828 29.48 -11.89 18.83
CA GLY A 828 28.99 -12.58 17.63
C GLY A 828 28.81 -11.64 16.43
N PRO A 829 28.37 -12.17 15.28
CA PRO A 829 28.10 -11.38 14.08
C PRO A 829 27.24 -10.15 14.37
N LYS A 830 27.70 -8.98 13.89
CA LYS A 830 27.07 -7.65 14.03
C LYS A 830 26.92 -7.13 15.46
N LEU A 831 27.60 -7.75 16.42
CA LEU A 831 27.64 -7.33 17.81
C LEU A 831 29.10 -7.23 18.26
N TYR A 832 29.67 -6.03 18.15
CA TYR A 832 31.05 -5.78 18.53
C TYR A 832 31.24 -4.37 19.09
N ARG A 833 32.37 -4.20 19.79
CA ARG A 833 32.91 -2.95 20.31
C ARG A 833 34.41 -2.95 20.03
N TYR A 834 34.95 -1.78 19.72
CA TYR A 834 36.39 -1.56 19.72
C TYR A 834 36.72 -0.26 20.47
N LEU A 835 37.93 -0.20 21.00
CA LEU A 835 38.48 0.96 21.69
C LEU A 835 39.61 1.54 20.87
N VAL A 836 39.61 2.86 20.73
CA VAL A 836 40.61 3.59 19.96
C VAL A 836 41.33 4.58 20.86
N GLU A 837 42.66 4.51 20.85
CA GLU A 837 43.57 5.45 21.47
C GLU A 837 43.90 6.58 20.48
N LYS A 838 43.64 7.81 20.88
CA LYS A 838 43.96 9.01 20.11
C LYS A 838 45.43 9.42 20.30
N PRO A 839 45.96 10.32 19.44
CA PRO A 839 47.30 10.90 19.62
C PRO A 839 47.53 11.56 20.99
N ASP A 840 46.48 12.05 21.64
CA ASP A 840 46.53 12.69 22.96
C ASP A 840 46.46 11.69 24.14
N GLY A 841 46.44 10.38 23.85
CA GLY A 841 46.33 9.30 24.85
C GLY A 841 44.92 9.06 25.36
N SER A 842 43.90 9.81 24.91
CA SER A 842 42.51 9.57 25.29
C SER A 842 41.92 8.36 24.55
N LEU A 843 41.10 7.58 25.26
CA LEU A 843 40.37 6.43 24.71
C LEU A 843 38.94 6.83 24.37
N TYR A 844 38.40 6.34 23.25
CA TYR A 844 36.98 6.52 22.90
C TYR A 844 36.34 5.32 22.18
#